data_AF-A0A087XPJ7-F1
#
_entry.id   AF-A0A087XPJ7-F1
#
_cell.length_a   1.000
_cell.length_b   1.000
_cell.length_c   1.000
_cell.angle_alpha   90.00
_cell.angle_beta   90.00
_cell.angle_gamma   90.00
#
_symmetry.space_group_name_H-M   'P 1'
#
loop_
_entity.id
_entity.type
_entity.pdbx_description
1 polymer ?
#
loop_
_entity_poly.entity_id
_entity_poly.type
_entity_poly.pdbx_seq_one_letter_code
_entity_poly.pdbx_strand_id
1 'polypeptide(L)'
;MKFWKPGAEAPGISEERDLSSETTGSPFVFNPNTALSIEKQRQKLPVFKHRNNILYLVESFQTVIIVGETGCGKTTQIPQYLLEAGWAAEGKVIGVTQPRRVAAISVANRVAEERGALLGHEVGYTIRFDDCSDPHATRIKFLTDGMLVREMMADPLLKKYSVLMLDEAHERTLYTDIAIGLLKKIQKKRRDLRVIVASATLDAKKFHEFFNLNETGDPNKDTCGILTVEGRTFPVDIFYTVSPVPDYVKATVETVMKIHEMEDDGDVLAFLTGQEEVEKVVSLLQEQARALSRYGMKKHLRILPMYSGLPYADQMKVFERAPSTVRKIVVATNIAETSITITGIMFVIDCAFVKLRAYNPRTAIESLVVTPISKASASQRAGRAGRNRPGKCFRLYTEEDYEKLPAATVPEMQRSNLAPVILQLKALGIDNVLRFSFLSPPPAQTMVQALELLYALGGLDHYGRLTDPLGMRMAEFPLSPMFAKMLLESGNFGCSKEIVTIASMMQIQNIFVVPPNQKKDAAREHRKFAVAEGDHLTMLNVYEAFIKHQKSSQWCQEHFLNYKGLLRAITVREQLRRLMNKFKVARNSSEGDPDVILKCIVSGFFANAARIHHSGSYRTLRDDLELHIHPSSVLYGEKPPKWVVFNEVVQTSKYYMRDVTAVESSWLVELAPHFYKQAKHGSLASKRSRVL
;
A
#
# COMPACT_ATOMS: atom_id res chain seq x y z
N MET A 1 -35.53 -33.89 -13.87
CA MET A 1 -36.27 -34.64 -12.83
C MET A 1 -35.97 -34.02 -11.48
N LYS A 2 -37.01 -33.73 -10.69
CA LYS A 2 -36.88 -33.33 -9.29
C LYS A 2 -36.58 -34.57 -8.45
N PHE A 3 -35.74 -34.41 -7.44
CA PHE A 3 -35.53 -35.43 -6.42
C PHE A 3 -36.11 -34.96 -5.08
N TRP A 4 -36.76 -35.88 -4.37
CA TRP A 4 -36.63 -35.99 -2.92
C TRP A 4 -37.09 -37.37 -2.41
N LYS A 5 -36.58 -37.80 -1.24
CA LYS A 5 -37.37 -38.65 -0.34
C LYS A 5 -37.10 -38.38 1.16
N PRO A 6 -38.12 -38.66 2.01
CA PRO A 6 -38.32 -38.17 3.37
C PRO A 6 -37.89 -39.16 4.48
N GLY A 7 -37.73 -38.64 5.71
CA GLY A 7 -37.71 -39.47 6.93
C GLY A 7 -36.59 -39.25 7.94
N ALA A 8 -36.15 -38.02 8.24
CA ALA A 8 -35.33 -37.80 9.45
C ALA A 8 -35.68 -36.46 10.13
N GLU A 9 -35.94 -36.55 11.44
CA GLU A 9 -36.58 -35.55 12.30
C GLU A 9 -35.69 -34.36 12.68
N ALA A 10 -36.35 -33.23 12.96
CA ALA A 10 -35.76 -32.01 13.50
C ALA A 10 -35.71 -32.06 15.04
N PRO A 11 -34.72 -31.38 15.65
CA PRO A 11 -34.93 -30.85 16.99
C PRO A 11 -34.57 -29.35 17.09
N GLY A 12 -35.58 -28.59 17.52
CA GLY A 12 -35.54 -27.89 18.82
C GLY A 12 -34.68 -26.63 18.94
N ILE A 13 -35.35 -25.49 19.04
CA ILE A 13 -34.82 -24.22 19.55
C ILE A 13 -34.65 -24.34 21.07
N SER A 14 -33.47 -23.97 21.58
CA SER A 14 -33.31 -23.43 22.93
C SER A 14 -32.22 -22.35 22.88
N GLU A 15 -32.57 -21.17 23.38
CA GLU A 15 -31.68 -20.05 23.62
C GLU A 15 -30.77 -20.36 24.80
N GLU A 16 -29.46 -20.17 24.66
CA GLU A 16 -28.61 -19.70 25.74
C GLU A 16 -27.39 -18.99 25.13
N ARG A 17 -27.12 -17.79 25.65
CA ARG A 17 -26.05 -16.90 25.23
C ARG A 17 -24.72 -17.42 25.74
N ASP A 18 -23.78 -17.69 24.84
CA ASP A 18 -22.35 -17.66 25.16
C ASP A 18 -21.66 -16.55 24.36
N LEU A 19 -21.42 -15.45 25.07
CA LEU A 19 -20.62 -14.30 24.66
C LEU A 19 -19.14 -14.61 24.86
N SER A 20 -18.53 -15.45 24.03
CA SER A 20 -17.06 -15.54 23.95
C SER A 20 -16.57 -16.38 22.78
N SER A 21 -16.32 -15.77 21.61
CA SER A 21 -15.20 -16.08 20.71
C SER A 21 -15.42 -15.48 19.32
N GLU A 22 -14.97 -14.24 19.11
CA GLU A 22 -14.44 -13.86 17.79
C GLU A 22 -13.01 -13.38 18.00
N THR A 23 -12.15 -14.36 18.20
CA THR A 23 -10.71 -14.27 17.93
C THR A 23 -10.49 -13.49 16.64
N THR A 24 -9.59 -12.51 16.71
CA THR A 24 -8.83 -11.97 15.58
C THR A 24 -8.58 -13.08 14.56
N GLY A 25 -9.35 -13.09 13.47
CA GLY A 25 -9.20 -14.08 12.41
C GLY A 25 -7.76 -14.04 11.91
N SER A 26 -6.97 -15.02 12.31
CA SER A 26 -5.58 -15.20 11.94
C SER A 26 -5.47 -15.14 10.43
N PRO A 27 -4.47 -14.44 9.86
CA PRO A 27 -4.28 -14.48 8.44
C PRO A 27 -3.83 -15.88 8.02
N PHE A 28 -4.76 -16.68 7.49
CA PHE A 28 -4.49 -18.04 7.03
C PHE A 28 -3.55 -17.96 5.83
N VAL A 29 -2.31 -18.38 6.00
CA VAL A 29 -1.36 -18.54 4.88
C VAL A 29 -1.61 -19.92 4.28
N PHE A 30 -2.24 -19.93 3.11
CA PHE A 30 -2.58 -21.19 2.43
C PHE A 30 -1.31 -21.99 2.12
N ASN A 31 -1.28 -23.21 2.64
CA ASN A 31 -0.17 -24.13 2.50
C ASN A 31 -0.65 -25.41 1.80
N PRO A 32 -0.24 -25.68 0.56
CA PRO A 32 -0.69 -26.85 -0.19
C PRO A 32 -0.16 -28.18 0.38
N ASN A 33 0.78 -28.12 1.33
CA ASN A 33 1.40 -29.28 1.94
C ASN A 33 0.97 -29.48 3.41
N THR A 34 -0.17 -28.93 3.85
CA THR A 34 -0.66 -29.06 5.24
C THR A 34 -0.72 -30.49 5.75
N ALA A 35 -0.94 -31.47 4.86
CA ALA A 35 -0.94 -32.89 5.21
C ALA A 35 0.45 -33.47 5.56
N LEU A 36 1.54 -32.77 5.24
CA LEU A 36 2.91 -33.14 5.61
C LEU A 36 3.27 -32.50 6.95
N SER A 37 4.18 -33.12 7.70
CA SER A 37 4.80 -32.46 8.85
C SER A 37 5.48 -31.15 8.41
N ILE A 38 5.45 -30.13 9.26
CA ILE A 38 6.04 -28.80 8.98
C ILE A 38 7.48 -28.93 8.49
N GLU A 39 8.27 -29.81 9.10
CA GLU A 39 9.65 -30.08 8.72
C GLU A 39 9.79 -30.57 7.26
N LYS A 40 8.96 -31.53 6.84
CA LYS A 40 8.96 -32.03 5.45
C LYS A 40 8.52 -30.95 4.46
N GLN A 41 7.65 -30.02 4.88
CA GLN A 41 7.25 -28.89 4.05
C GLN A 41 8.43 -27.93 3.83
N ARG A 42 9.15 -27.58 4.91
CA ARG A 42 10.34 -26.70 4.87
C ARG A 42 11.43 -27.28 3.96
N GLN A 43 11.72 -28.58 4.09
CA GLN A 43 12.74 -29.28 3.29
C GLN A 43 12.43 -29.32 1.78
N LYS A 44 11.15 -29.24 1.38
CA LYS A 44 10.76 -29.25 -0.03
C LYS A 44 11.00 -27.90 -0.73
N LEU A 45 11.16 -26.81 0.01
CA LEU A 45 11.36 -25.48 -0.56
C LEU A 45 12.75 -25.36 -1.22
N PRO A 46 12.88 -24.75 -2.41
CA PRO A 46 14.16 -24.62 -3.11
C PRO A 46 15.28 -24.01 -2.26
N VAL A 47 14.96 -23.00 -1.44
CA VAL A 47 15.94 -22.32 -0.57
C VAL A 47 16.62 -23.26 0.44
N PHE A 48 15.99 -24.39 0.79
CA PHE A 48 16.54 -25.35 1.75
C PHE A 48 17.89 -25.92 1.28
N LYS A 49 18.05 -26.19 -0.02
CA LYS A 49 19.30 -26.69 -0.61
C LYS A 49 20.48 -25.73 -0.41
N HIS A 50 20.19 -24.44 -0.25
CA HIS A 50 21.19 -23.39 -0.11
C HIS A 50 21.34 -22.91 1.34
N ARG A 51 20.75 -23.58 2.34
CA ARG A 51 20.81 -23.17 3.76
C ARG A 51 22.24 -22.87 4.23
N ASN A 52 23.15 -23.81 4.02
CA ASN A 52 24.53 -23.66 4.48
C ASN A 52 25.28 -22.57 3.69
N ASN A 53 25.03 -22.46 2.38
CA ASN A 53 25.62 -21.41 1.55
C ASN A 53 25.17 -20.02 2.02
N ILE A 54 23.89 -19.86 2.38
CA ILE A 54 23.35 -18.60 2.91
C ILE A 54 24.06 -18.24 4.22
N LEU A 55 24.17 -19.18 5.16
CA LEU A 55 24.82 -18.94 6.45
C LEU A 55 26.30 -18.56 6.26
N TYR A 56 27.03 -19.30 5.42
CA TYR A 56 28.42 -18.99 5.08
C TYR A 56 28.58 -17.59 4.49
N LEU A 57 27.70 -17.20 3.55
CA LEU A 57 27.77 -15.87 2.93
C LEU A 57 27.43 -14.75 3.92
N VAL A 58 26.48 -14.97 4.84
CA VAL A 58 26.12 -13.97 5.86
C VAL A 58 27.23 -13.81 6.90
N GLU A 59 27.96 -14.88 7.21
CA GLU A 59 29.16 -14.81 8.05
C GLU A 59 30.29 -14.05 7.35
N SER A 60 30.54 -14.38 6.08
CA SER A 60 31.67 -13.90 5.28
C SER A 60 31.51 -12.47 4.78
N PHE A 61 30.30 -12.06 4.37
CA PHE A 61 30.03 -10.78 3.74
C PHE A 61 29.13 -9.91 4.62
N GLN A 62 29.37 -8.59 4.59
CA GLN A 62 28.53 -7.65 5.33
C GLN A 62 27.14 -7.52 4.67
N THR A 63 27.07 -7.68 3.34
CA THR A 63 25.82 -7.70 2.58
C THR A 63 25.74 -8.94 1.70
N VAL A 64 24.55 -9.57 1.65
CA VAL A 64 24.28 -10.70 0.76
C VAL A 64 23.04 -10.41 -0.06
N ILE A 65 23.15 -10.51 -1.38
CA ILE A 65 22.02 -10.36 -2.30
C ILE A 65 21.53 -11.75 -2.67
N ILE A 66 20.27 -12.05 -2.34
CA ILE A 66 19.65 -13.34 -2.60
C ILE A 66 18.62 -13.16 -3.70
N VAL A 67 18.93 -13.70 -4.87
CA VAL A 67 18.04 -13.71 -6.02
C VAL A 67 17.29 -15.03 -6.04
N GLY A 68 15.97 -14.98 -6.13
CA GLY A 68 15.18 -16.19 -6.34
C GLY A 68 13.72 -15.86 -6.57
N GLU A 69 13.02 -16.71 -7.28
CA GLU A 69 11.62 -16.48 -7.61
C GLU A 69 10.72 -16.45 -6.37
N THR A 70 9.54 -15.86 -6.51
CA THR A 70 8.52 -15.85 -5.46
C THR A 70 7.97 -17.25 -5.23
N GLY A 71 7.89 -17.66 -3.96
CA GLY A 71 7.53 -19.04 -3.57
C GLY A 71 8.70 -19.98 -3.32
N CYS A 72 9.96 -19.57 -3.56
CA CYS A 72 11.12 -20.43 -3.28
C CYS A 72 11.47 -20.54 -1.78
N GLY A 73 10.81 -19.76 -0.91
CA GLY A 73 10.94 -19.83 0.55
C GLY A 73 11.86 -18.79 1.20
N LYS A 74 12.35 -17.78 0.47
CA LYS A 74 13.27 -16.74 1.00
C LYS A 74 12.77 -16.14 2.31
N THR A 75 11.58 -15.54 2.26
CA THR A 75 11.01 -14.77 3.37
C THR A 75 10.67 -15.62 4.59
N THR A 76 10.19 -16.85 4.37
CA THR A 76 9.74 -17.71 5.47
C THR A 76 10.91 -18.45 6.11
N GLN A 77 11.89 -18.92 5.34
CA GLN A 77 12.93 -19.82 5.85
C GLN A 77 14.22 -19.13 6.26
N ILE A 78 14.68 -18.11 5.53
CA ILE A 78 15.98 -17.46 5.82
C ILE A 78 16.03 -16.91 7.25
N PRO A 79 15.00 -16.21 7.77
CA PRO A 79 15.02 -15.72 9.15
C PRO A 79 15.10 -16.84 10.18
N GLN A 80 14.48 -18.00 9.89
CA GLN A 80 14.53 -19.17 10.75
C GLN A 80 15.94 -19.79 10.75
N TYR A 81 16.60 -19.88 9.59
CA TYR A 81 17.98 -20.37 9.51
C TYR A 81 18.95 -19.49 10.30
N LEU A 82 18.78 -18.16 10.21
CA LEU A 82 19.58 -17.21 10.98
C LEU A 82 19.33 -17.36 12.49
N LEU A 83 18.08 -17.53 12.90
CA LEU A 83 17.72 -17.75 14.30
C LEU A 83 18.36 -19.05 14.83
N GLU A 84 18.24 -20.15 14.09
CA GLU A 84 18.83 -21.46 14.40
C GLU A 84 20.36 -21.40 14.48
N ALA A 85 21.00 -20.56 13.67
CA ALA A 85 22.45 -20.34 13.67
C ALA A 85 22.93 -19.36 14.76
N GLY A 86 22.03 -18.86 15.62
CA GLY A 86 22.39 -18.03 16.76
C GLY A 86 22.51 -16.54 16.48
N TRP A 87 22.07 -16.04 15.31
CA TRP A 87 22.13 -14.60 15.00
C TRP A 87 21.24 -13.74 15.91
N ALA A 88 20.29 -14.34 16.63
CA ALA A 88 19.45 -13.67 17.62
C ALA A 88 19.91 -13.88 19.08
N ALA A 89 21.15 -14.35 19.28
CA ALA A 89 21.77 -14.46 20.60
C ALA A 89 21.84 -13.09 21.30
N GLU A 90 22.02 -13.10 22.63
CA GLU A 90 22.15 -11.87 23.46
C GLU A 90 20.97 -10.90 23.33
N GLY A 91 19.78 -11.42 22.98
CA GLY A 91 18.58 -10.60 22.80
C GLY A 91 18.55 -9.78 21.51
N LYS A 92 19.45 -10.05 20.54
CA LYS A 92 19.41 -9.46 19.20
C LYS A 92 18.17 -9.93 18.43
N VAL A 93 17.80 -9.14 17.42
CA VAL A 93 16.65 -9.41 16.56
C VAL A 93 17.08 -9.53 15.11
N ILE A 94 16.45 -10.46 14.40
CA ILE A 94 16.48 -10.59 12.95
C ILE A 94 15.27 -9.84 12.40
N GLY A 95 15.51 -8.72 11.73
CA GLY A 95 14.45 -7.92 11.14
C GLY A 95 14.25 -8.27 9.67
N VAL A 96 13.00 -8.41 9.24
CA VAL A 96 12.65 -8.70 7.84
C VAL A 96 11.66 -7.66 7.36
N THR A 97 12.07 -6.82 6.42
CA THR A 97 11.18 -5.81 5.88
C THR A 97 10.30 -6.36 4.77
N GLN A 98 9.08 -5.83 4.69
CA GLN A 98 8.13 -6.10 3.63
C GLN A 98 7.55 -4.79 3.10
N PRO A 99 7.43 -4.60 1.78
CA PRO A 99 6.82 -3.39 1.23
C PRO A 99 5.32 -3.31 1.55
N ARG A 100 4.66 -4.46 1.76
CA ARG A 100 3.21 -4.55 1.95
C ARG A 100 2.84 -4.98 3.36
N ARG A 101 1.88 -4.27 3.96
CA ARG A 101 1.35 -4.57 5.30
C ARG A 101 0.80 -6.00 5.41
N VAL A 102 -0.01 -6.42 4.44
CA VAL A 102 -0.62 -7.77 4.45
C VAL A 102 0.45 -8.86 4.41
N ALA A 103 1.52 -8.67 3.64
CA ALA A 103 2.63 -9.62 3.57
C ALA A 103 3.39 -9.70 4.90
N ALA A 104 3.69 -8.57 5.56
CA ALA A 104 4.32 -8.58 6.89
C ALA A 104 3.50 -9.37 7.93
N ILE A 105 2.20 -9.13 8.01
CA ILE A 105 1.34 -9.84 8.99
C ILE A 105 1.23 -11.32 8.64
N SER A 106 0.94 -11.65 7.38
CA SER A 106 0.68 -13.03 6.96
C SER A 106 1.94 -13.91 7.09
N VAL A 107 3.09 -13.39 6.67
CA VAL A 107 4.36 -14.10 6.81
C VAL A 107 4.75 -14.27 8.28
N ALA A 108 4.57 -13.25 9.11
CA ALA A 108 4.84 -13.37 10.55
C ALA A 108 3.99 -14.48 11.18
N ASN A 109 2.69 -14.51 10.87
CA ASN A 109 1.79 -15.54 11.36
C ASN A 109 2.21 -16.94 10.87
N ARG A 110 2.56 -17.07 9.59
CA ARG A 110 3.05 -18.33 9.03
C ARG A 110 4.33 -18.82 9.70
N VAL A 111 5.29 -17.93 9.94
CA VAL A 111 6.57 -18.29 10.57
C VAL A 111 6.36 -18.63 12.05
N ALA A 112 5.44 -17.95 12.74
CA ALA A 112 5.03 -18.33 14.10
C ALA A 112 4.44 -19.75 14.13
N GLU A 113 3.53 -20.08 13.21
CA GLU A 113 2.98 -21.44 13.05
C GLU A 113 4.06 -22.49 12.76
N GLU A 114 4.99 -22.22 11.84
CA GLU A 114 6.08 -23.14 11.50
C GLU A 114 7.04 -23.40 12.67
N ARG A 115 7.17 -22.42 13.58
CA ARG A 115 7.98 -22.52 14.80
C ARG A 115 7.23 -23.11 15.99
N GLY A 116 5.90 -23.29 15.89
CA GLY A 116 5.07 -23.62 17.05
C GLY A 116 5.05 -22.52 18.12
N ALA A 117 5.27 -21.26 17.71
CA ALA A 117 5.32 -20.10 18.60
C ALA A 117 4.02 -19.30 18.53
N LEU A 118 3.67 -18.63 19.63
CA LEU A 118 2.59 -17.64 19.62
C LEU A 118 3.04 -16.38 18.86
N LEU A 119 2.24 -15.93 17.90
CA LEU A 119 2.46 -14.66 17.22
C LEU A 119 2.48 -13.50 18.24
N GLY A 120 3.48 -12.62 18.12
CA GLY A 120 3.74 -11.54 19.05
C GLY A 120 4.74 -11.89 20.15
N HIS A 121 5.09 -13.18 20.33
CA HIS A 121 6.11 -13.61 21.27
C HIS A 121 7.47 -13.79 20.57
N GLU A 122 7.91 -15.01 20.22
CA GLU A 122 9.21 -15.25 19.54
C GLU A 122 9.25 -14.64 18.13
N VAL A 123 8.12 -14.72 17.41
CA VAL A 123 7.92 -14.15 16.08
C VAL A 123 6.86 -13.06 16.19
N GLY A 124 7.15 -11.86 15.69
CA GLY A 124 6.23 -10.73 15.75
C GLY A 124 6.25 -9.87 14.49
N TYR A 125 5.34 -8.91 14.42
CA TYR A 125 5.35 -7.90 13.36
C TYR A 125 5.11 -6.48 13.85
N THR A 126 5.60 -5.50 13.10
CA THR A 126 5.29 -4.09 13.32
C THR A 126 4.99 -3.39 12.00
N ILE A 127 3.79 -2.85 11.89
CA ILE A 127 3.33 -2.05 10.76
C ILE A 127 2.80 -0.71 11.25
N ARG A 128 2.54 0.21 10.33
CA ARG A 128 2.01 1.52 10.70
C ARG A 128 0.66 1.38 11.40
N PHE A 129 0.61 1.90 12.62
CA PHE A 129 -0.50 1.88 13.57
C PHE A 129 -0.84 0.53 14.21
N ASP A 130 0.00 -0.49 14.07
CA ASP A 130 -0.27 -1.83 14.59
C ASP A 130 1.04 -2.57 14.87
N ASP A 131 1.27 -2.91 16.14
CA ASP A 131 2.50 -3.54 16.63
C ASP A 131 2.14 -4.77 17.46
N CYS A 132 2.50 -5.95 16.94
CA CYS A 132 2.30 -7.25 17.56
C CYS A 132 3.70 -7.87 17.74
N SER A 133 4.46 -7.31 18.68
CA SER A 133 5.79 -7.81 19.05
C SER A 133 6.07 -7.56 20.53
N ASP A 134 6.84 -8.46 21.14
CA ASP A 134 7.30 -8.33 22.52
C ASP A 134 8.74 -7.78 22.52
N PRO A 135 9.01 -6.68 23.24
CA PRO A 135 10.33 -6.07 23.27
C PRO A 135 11.47 -7.01 23.72
N HIS A 136 11.17 -7.99 24.58
CA HIS A 136 12.13 -8.89 25.22
C HIS A 136 12.11 -10.30 24.64
N ALA A 137 10.97 -10.79 24.16
CA ALA A 137 10.82 -12.15 23.65
C ALA A 137 10.97 -12.25 22.13
N THR A 138 10.61 -11.22 21.35
CA THR A 138 10.69 -11.30 19.89
C THR A 138 12.13 -11.40 19.41
N ARG A 139 12.39 -12.39 18.54
CA ARG A 139 13.70 -12.66 17.91
C ARG A 139 13.63 -12.57 16.39
N ILE A 140 12.49 -12.89 15.79
CA ILE A 140 12.22 -12.64 14.37
C ILE A 140 11.11 -11.58 14.29
N LYS A 141 11.42 -10.46 13.65
CA LYS A 141 10.50 -9.33 13.54
C LYS A 141 10.24 -8.99 12.07
N PHE A 142 9.00 -9.16 11.63
CA PHE A 142 8.57 -8.70 10.31
C PHE A 142 8.05 -7.26 10.40
N LEU A 143 8.53 -6.36 9.55
CA LEU A 143 8.09 -4.97 9.62
C LEU A 143 7.93 -4.36 8.25
N THR A 144 7.10 -3.32 8.11
CA THR A 144 7.08 -2.57 6.85
C THR A 144 8.32 -1.69 6.72
N ASP A 145 8.78 -1.44 5.50
CA ASP A 145 9.96 -0.60 5.22
C ASP A 145 9.90 0.76 5.94
N GLY A 146 8.73 1.41 5.93
CA GLY A 146 8.53 2.69 6.63
C GLY A 146 8.61 2.60 8.15
N MET A 147 8.29 1.44 8.75
CA MET A 147 8.49 1.22 10.19
C MET A 147 9.97 1.02 10.53
N LEU A 148 10.76 0.40 9.65
CA LEU A 148 12.21 0.32 9.83
C LEU A 148 12.84 1.72 9.84
N VAL A 149 12.50 2.57 8.85
CA VAL A 149 12.98 3.96 8.81
C VAL A 149 12.55 4.74 10.05
N ARG A 150 11.33 4.49 10.55
CA ARG A 150 10.86 5.10 11.80
C ARG A 150 11.65 4.64 13.03
N GLU A 151 11.98 3.36 13.11
CA GLU A 151 12.85 2.85 14.18
C GLU A 151 14.25 3.48 14.11
N MET A 152 14.79 3.74 12.91
CA MET A 152 16.05 4.48 12.75
C MET A 152 15.97 5.91 13.31
N MET A 153 14.79 6.54 13.37
CA MET A 153 14.66 7.86 14.01
C MET A 153 14.83 7.80 15.52
N ALA A 154 14.45 6.68 16.15
CA ALA A 154 14.62 6.47 17.60
C ALA A 154 15.99 5.86 17.93
N ASP A 155 16.47 4.93 17.10
CA ASP A 155 17.79 4.29 17.21
C ASP A 155 18.51 4.34 15.85
N PRO A 156 19.27 5.42 15.55
CA PRO A 156 19.94 5.61 14.26
C PRO A 156 20.96 4.53 13.89
N LEU A 157 21.42 3.71 14.85
CA LEU A 157 22.37 2.62 14.62
C LEU A 157 21.71 1.23 14.61
N LEU A 158 20.40 1.16 14.86
CA LEU A 158 19.63 -0.08 14.87
C LEU A 158 20.30 -1.17 15.73
N LYS A 159 20.77 -0.80 16.93
CA LYS A 159 21.59 -1.64 17.80
C LYS A 159 20.90 -2.94 18.20
N LYS A 160 19.56 -2.94 18.22
CA LYS A 160 18.75 -4.13 18.50
C LYS A 160 18.89 -5.23 17.42
N TYR A 161 19.22 -4.86 16.19
CA TYR A 161 19.31 -5.79 15.08
C TYR A 161 20.75 -6.29 14.85
N SER A 162 20.88 -7.59 14.63
CA SER A 162 22.11 -8.25 14.16
C SER A 162 22.08 -8.47 12.65
N VAL A 163 20.91 -8.82 12.12
CA VAL A 163 20.66 -9.03 10.69
C VAL A 163 19.39 -8.31 10.26
N LEU A 164 19.46 -7.60 9.14
CA LEU A 164 18.30 -6.98 8.49
C LEU A 164 18.15 -7.53 7.07
N MET A 165 17.00 -8.14 6.79
CA MET A 165 16.63 -8.63 5.47
C MET A 165 15.65 -7.65 4.82
N LEU A 166 16.07 -6.98 3.75
CA LEU A 166 15.20 -6.19 2.88
C LEU A 166 14.60 -7.10 1.82
N ASP A 167 13.37 -7.55 2.02
CA ASP A 167 12.70 -8.46 1.10
C ASP A 167 11.89 -7.73 0.03
N GLU A 168 11.60 -8.42 -1.07
CA GLU A 168 10.87 -7.88 -2.22
C GLU A 168 11.50 -6.56 -2.75
N ALA A 169 12.83 -6.42 -2.66
CA ALA A 169 13.55 -5.19 -3.01
C ALA A 169 13.39 -4.76 -4.48
N HIS A 170 12.88 -5.65 -5.34
CA HIS A 170 12.53 -5.36 -6.72
C HIS A 170 11.25 -4.52 -6.88
N GLU A 171 10.39 -4.40 -5.85
CA GLU A 171 9.26 -3.47 -5.89
C GLU A 171 9.73 -2.01 -5.91
N ARG A 172 10.97 -1.74 -5.46
CA ARG A 172 11.63 -0.43 -5.50
C ARG A 172 10.74 0.69 -4.94
N THR A 173 10.14 0.41 -3.77
CA THR A 173 9.29 1.39 -3.08
C THR A 173 10.13 2.53 -2.53
N LEU A 174 9.47 3.64 -2.25
CA LEU A 174 10.13 4.85 -1.74
C LEU A 174 10.89 4.57 -0.44
N TYR A 175 10.29 3.83 0.50
CA TYR A 175 10.91 3.52 1.78
C TYR A 175 11.99 2.44 1.68
N THR A 176 11.85 1.46 0.78
CA THR A 176 12.91 0.45 0.55
C THR A 176 14.20 1.13 0.09
N ASP A 177 14.11 2.04 -0.89
CA ASP A 177 15.28 2.75 -1.42
C ASP A 177 15.95 3.65 -0.36
N ILE A 178 15.16 4.26 0.52
CA ILE A 178 15.68 5.04 1.65
C ILE A 178 16.35 4.17 2.69
N ALA A 179 15.73 3.05 3.06
CA ALA A 179 16.32 2.08 3.98
C ALA A 179 17.66 1.56 3.43
N ILE A 180 17.74 1.25 2.13
CA ILE A 180 18.98 0.85 1.45
C ILE A 180 20.09 1.90 1.63
N GLY A 181 19.80 3.17 1.33
CA GLY A 181 20.77 4.25 1.45
C GLY A 181 21.21 4.50 2.91
N LEU A 182 20.28 4.42 3.86
CA LEU A 182 20.56 4.57 5.28
C LEU A 182 21.39 3.41 5.81
N LEU A 183 21.05 2.16 5.44
CA LEU A 183 21.78 0.96 5.85
C LEU A 183 23.20 0.95 5.33
N LYS A 184 23.45 1.38 4.08
CA LYS A 184 24.83 1.56 3.58
C LYS A 184 25.64 2.51 4.46
N LYS A 185 25.01 3.57 4.98
CA LYS A 185 25.63 4.52 5.92
C LYS A 185 25.87 3.89 7.30
N ILE A 186 24.90 3.16 7.84
CA ILE A 186 24.99 2.46 9.13
C ILE A 186 26.08 1.38 9.08
N GLN A 187 26.16 0.59 8.03
CA GLN A 187 27.16 -0.48 7.84
C GLN A 187 28.61 0.03 7.87
N LYS A 188 28.86 1.29 7.46
CA LYS A 188 30.19 1.92 7.62
C LYS A 188 30.59 2.09 9.09
N LYS A 189 29.61 2.24 10.01
CA LYS A 189 29.82 2.38 11.46
C LYS A 189 29.64 1.06 12.22
N ARG A 190 28.69 0.22 11.80
CA ARG A 190 28.33 -1.08 12.38
C ARG A 190 28.84 -2.20 11.48
N ARG A 191 30.12 -2.58 11.63
CA ARG A 191 30.74 -3.69 10.88
C ARG A 191 30.16 -5.06 11.24
N ASP A 192 29.51 -5.17 12.39
CA ASP A 192 28.82 -6.36 12.86
C ASP A 192 27.44 -6.54 12.22
N LEU A 193 26.75 -5.46 11.84
CA LEU A 193 25.43 -5.53 11.21
C LEU A 193 25.52 -6.19 9.83
N ARG A 194 24.74 -7.28 9.65
CA ARG A 194 24.57 -7.95 8.36
C ARG A 194 23.29 -7.48 7.66
N VAL A 195 23.37 -7.33 6.34
CA VAL A 195 22.21 -6.97 5.51
C VAL A 195 21.99 -8.04 4.44
N ILE A 196 20.75 -8.49 4.29
CA ILE A 196 20.34 -9.37 3.20
C ILE A 196 19.39 -8.59 2.30
N VAL A 197 19.66 -8.55 1.00
CA VAL A 197 18.75 -7.96 0.01
C VAL A 197 18.13 -9.09 -0.79
N ALA A 198 16.85 -9.38 -0.56
CA ALA A 198 16.14 -10.43 -1.27
C ALA A 198 15.31 -9.85 -2.42
N SER A 199 15.49 -10.43 -3.61
CA SER A 199 14.87 -9.96 -4.85
C SER A 199 14.44 -11.13 -5.73
N ALA A 200 13.39 -10.92 -6.53
CA ALA A 200 12.93 -11.86 -7.54
C ALA A 200 13.47 -11.56 -8.95
N THR A 201 14.18 -10.44 -9.14
CA THR A 201 14.64 -9.98 -10.46
C THR A 201 16.16 -10.00 -10.59
N LEU A 202 16.62 -10.01 -11.84
CA LEU A 202 18.03 -10.06 -12.26
C LEU A 202 18.84 -8.78 -11.98
N ASP A 203 18.26 -7.75 -11.37
CA ASP A 203 18.96 -6.47 -11.08
C ASP A 203 19.92 -6.57 -9.87
N ALA A 204 20.35 -7.78 -9.53
CA ALA A 204 21.26 -8.08 -8.42
C ALA A 204 22.59 -7.34 -8.54
N LYS A 205 23.07 -7.11 -9.77
CA LYS A 205 24.32 -6.38 -10.02
C LYS A 205 24.27 -4.95 -9.49
N LYS A 206 23.16 -4.21 -9.68
CA LYS A 206 23.05 -2.85 -9.15
C LYS A 206 23.07 -2.80 -7.64
N PHE A 207 22.39 -3.75 -6.97
CA PHE A 207 22.47 -3.85 -5.51
C PHE A 207 23.89 -4.19 -5.05
N HIS A 208 24.58 -5.06 -5.79
CA HIS A 208 25.94 -5.48 -5.48
C HIS A 208 26.91 -4.30 -5.58
N GLU A 209 26.91 -3.61 -6.72
CA GLU A 209 27.70 -2.39 -6.93
C GLU A 209 27.37 -1.30 -5.89
N PHE A 210 26.10 -1.20 -5.50
CA PHE A 210 25.69 -0.23 -4.49
C PHE A 210 26.24 -0.56 -3.09
N PHE A 211 26.18 -1.82 -2.64
CA PHE A 211 26.61 -2.20 -1.30
C PHE A 211 28.08 -2.58 -1.18
N ASN A 212 28.75 -2.89 -2.29
CA ASN A 212 30.17 -3.21 -2.25
C ASN A 212 30.95 -1.96 -1.82
N LEU A 213 31.68 -2.07 -0.71
CA LEU A 213 32.52 -1.02 -0.17
C LEU A 213 33.98 -1.21 -0.59
N ASN A 214 34.27 -2.24 -1.39
CA ASN A 214 35.59 -2.47 -1.97
C ASN A 214 35.90 -1.39 -3.01
N GLU A 215 36.84 -0.52 -2.70
CA GLU A 215 37.37 0.49 -3.63
C GLU A 215 38.56 -0.04 -4.45
N THR A 216 38.97 -1.29 -4.21
CA THR A 216 40.09 -1.95 -4.91
C THR A 216 39.58 -2.93 -5.96
N GLY A 217 40.40 -3.27 -6.95
CA GLY A 217 40.06 -4.28 -7.95
C GLY A 217 40.24 -5.74 -7.50
N ASP A 218 40.53 -5.98 -6.22
CA ASP A 218 40.77 -7.33 -5.66
C ASP A 218 39.44 -7.93 -5.15
N PRO A 219 38.91 -9.00 -5.78
CA PRO A 219 37.64 -9.60 -5.40
C PRO A 219 37.63 -10.19 -3.97
N ASN A 220 38.79 -10.51 -3.40
CA ASN A 220 38.86 -11.06 -2.04
C ASN A 220 38.48 -10.05 -0.96
N LYS A 221 38.41 -8.76 -1.32
CA LYS A 221 38.01 -7.66 -0.43
C LYS A 221 36.56 -7.24 -0.62
N ASP A 222 35.81 -7.94 -1.47
CA ASP A 222 34.41 -7.65 -1.67
C ASP A 222 33.63 -7.80 -0.36
N THR A 223 32.81 -6.80 -0.07
CA THR A 223 31.97 -6.79 1.14
C THR A 223 30.54 -7.24 0.86
N CYS A 224 30.26 -7.59 -0.41
CA CYS A 224 28.95 -7.98 -0.88
C CYS A 224 29.03 -9.29 -1.68
N GLY A 225 28.16 -10.26 -1.38
CA GLY A 225 28.03 -11.50 -2.15
C GLY A 225 26.70 -11.58 -2.89
N ILE A 226 26.63 -12.34 -3.98
CA ILE A 226 25.37 -12.68 -4.68
C ILE A 226 25.15 -14.19 -4.61
N LEU A 227 23.95 -14.59 -4.23
CA LEU A 227 23.48 -15.98 -4.29
C LEU A 227 22.21 -16.06 -5.13
N THR A 228 22.23 -16.91 -6.14
CA THR A 228 21.04 -17.24 -6.92
C THR A 228 20.46 -18.56 -6.45
N VAL A 229 19.18 -18.55 -6.07
CA VAL A 229 18.38 -19.72 -5.74
C VAL A 229 17.55 -20.07 -6.96
N GLU A 230 17.90 -21.18 -7.60
CA GLU A 230 17.16 -21.67 -8.76
C GLU A 230 15.71 -22.02 -8.37
N GLY A 231 14.77 -21.53 -9.18
CA GLY A 231 13.34 -21.82 -9.03
C GLY A 231 12.99 -23.24 -9.46
N ARG A 232 11.74 -23.63 -9.17
CA ARG A 232 11.10 -24.82 -9.77
C ARG A 232 10.00 -24.39 -10.72
N THR A 233 10.30 -23.45 -11.62
CA THR A 233 9.35 -23.00 -12.63
C THR A 233 9.30 -24.02 -13.76
N PHE A 234 8.08 -24.49 -14.03
CA PHE A 234 7.77 -25.26 -15.22
C PHE A 234 7.68 -24.31 -16.42
N PRO A 235 7.91 -24.80 -17.65
CA PRO A 235 7.82 -23.98 -18.85
C PRO A 235 6.44 -23.36 -19.01
N VAL A 236 6.40 -22.11 -19.50
CA VAL A 236 5.17 -21.37 -19.79
C VAL A 236 5.17 -20.95 -21.25
N ASP A 237 4.18 -21.42 -22.01
CA ASP A 237 4.00 -21.00 -23.39
C ASP A 237 3.42 -19.59 -23.44
N ILE A 238 4.02 -18.71 -24.24
CA ILE A 238 3.60 -17.31 -24.37
C ILE A 238 2.86 -17.13 -25.70
N PHE A 239 1.65 -16.60 -25.63
CA PHE A 239 0.82 -16.26 -26.78
C PHE A 239 0.60 -14.75 -26.83
N TYR A 240 0.74 -14.16 -28.01
CA TYR A 240 0.47 -12.75 -28.28
C TYR A 240 -0.75 -12.60 -29.19
N THR A 241 -1.42 -11.46 -29.16
CA THR A 241 -2.43 -11.14 -30.16
C THR A 241 -1.77 -10.76 -31.48
N VAL A 242 -2.43 -11.09 -32.60
CA VAL A 242 -1.93 -10.74 -33.94
C VAL A 242 -2.06 -9.25 -34.22
N SER A 243 -3.10 -8.61 -33.67
CA SER A 243 -3.35 -7.17 -33.78
C SER A 243 -3.60 -6.53 -32.41
N PRO A 244 -3.42 -5.20 -32.28
CA PRO A 244 -3.69 -4.48 -31.05
C PRO A 244 -5.15 -4.60 -30.61
N VAL A 245 -5.36 -4.78 -29.30
CA VAL A 245 -6.69 -4.96 -28.70
C VAL A 245 -7.23 -3.62 -28.21
N PRO A 246 -8.36 -3.10 -28.74
CA PRO A 246 -8.90 -1.80 -28.34
C PRO A 246 -9.58 -1.83 -26.96
N ASP A 247 -10.22 -2.94 -26.59
CA ASP A 247 -10.87 -3.12 -25.28
C ASP A 247 -10.37 -4.42 -24.63
N TYR A 248 -9.33 -4.28 -23.81
CA TYR A 248 -8.74 -5.40 -23.08
C TYR A 248 -9.67 -5.97 -21.99
N VAL A 249 -10.66 -5.22 -21.50
CA VAL A 249 -11.64 -5.71 -20.53
C VAL A 249 -12.54 -6.73 -21.20
N LYS A 250 -13.07 -6.41 -22.39
CA LYS A 250 -13.87 -7.35 -23.18
C LYS A 250 -13.04 -8.54 -23.65
N ALA A 251 -11.83 -8.30 -24.17
CA ALA A 251 -10.95 -9.36 -24.64
C ALA A 251 -10.53 -10.31 -23.50
N THR A 252 -10.40 -9.82 -22.27
CA THR A 252 -10.16 -10.66 -21.09
C THR A 252 -11.31 -11.64 -20.89
N VAL A 253 -12.57 -11.16 -20.91
CA VAL A 253 -13.77 -12.01 -20.77
C VAL A 253 -13.79 -13.08 -21.87
N GLU A 254 -13.64 -12.67 -23.14
CA GLU A 254 -13.62 -13.60 -24.28
C GLU A 254 -12.51 -14.65 -24.17
N THR A 255 -11.32 -14.25 -23.73
CA THR A 255 -10.17 -15.16 -23.57
C THR A 255 -10.41 -16.16 -22.42
N VAL A 256 -10.98 -15.72 -21.30
CA VAL A 256 -11.36 -16.62 -20.19
C VAL A 256 -12.35 -17.68 -20.67
N MET A 257 -13.36 -17.31 -21.46
CA MET A 257 -14.34 -18.26 -21.96
C MET A 257 -13.74 -19.25 -22.95
N LYS A 258 -12.89 -18.79 -23.88
CA LYS A 258 -12.15 -19.67 -24.80
C LYS A 258 -11.29 -20.67 -24.06
N ILE A 259 -10.56 -20.21 -23.04
CA ILE A 259 -9.77 -21.09 -22.16
C ILE A 259 -10.70 -22.11 -21.49
N HIS A 260 -11.85 -21.67 -20.96
CA HIS A 260 -12.83 -22.57 -20.33
C HIS A 260 -13.35 -23.68 -21.25
N GLU A 261 -13.60 -23.36 -22.52
CA GLU A 261 -14.13 -24.28 -23.52
C GLU A 261 -13.07 -25.23 -24.11
N MET A 262 -11.88 -24.70 -24.40
CA MET A 262 -10.88 -25.38 -25.23
C MET A 262 -9.73 -26.01 -24.44
N GLU A 263 -9.36 -25.43 -23.29
CA GLU A 263 -8.19 -25.86 -22.52
C GLU A 263 -8.55 -26.88 -21.42
N ASP A 264 -7.57 -27.71 -21.07
CA ASP A 264 -7.65 -28.71 -20.02
C ASP A 264 -7.75 -28.12 -18.60
N ASP A 265 -7.76 -28.99 -17.60
CA ASP A 265 -7.82 -28.63 -16.18
C ASP A 265 -6.78 -27.59 -15.80
N GLY A 266 -7.20 -26.53 -15.11
CA GLY A 266 -6.32 -25.46 -14.64
C GLY A 266 -7.09 -24.19 -14.34
N ASP A 267 -6.66 -23.46 -13.30
CA ASP A 267 -7.29 -22.20 -12.92
C ASP A 267 -6.70 -21.04 -13.73
N VAL A 268 -7.49 -19.98 -13.85
CA VAL A 268 -7.16 -18.78 -14.64
C VAL A 268 -6.84 -17.61 -13.71
N LEU A 269 -5.78 -16.87 -14.01
CA LEU A 269 -5.44 -15.59 -13.38
C LEU A 269 -5.41 -14.49 -14.44
N ALA A 270 -6.33 -13.54 -14.38
CA ALA A 270 -6.36 -12.38 -15.28
C ALA A 270 -5.88 -11.11 -14.56
N PHE A 271 -4.95 -10.39 -15.17
CA PHE A 271 -4.46 -9.10 -14.67
C PHE A 271 -5.20 -7.93 -15.30
N LEU A 272 -5.72 -7.02 -14.47
CA LEU A 272 -6.35 -5.75 -14.84
C LEU A 272 -5.82 -4.60 -13.97
N THR A 273 -6.21 -3.36 -14.27
CA THR A 273 -5.53 -2.19 -13.69
C THR A 273 -6.12 -1.72 -12.36
N GLY A 274 -7.41 -1.96 -12.11
CA GLY A 274 -8.08 -1.44 -10.92
C GLY A 274 -9.43 -2.08 -10.60
N GLN A 275 -10.00 -1.69 -9.47
CA GLN A 275 -11.25 -2.24 -8.92
C GLN A 275 -12.42 -2.21 -9.92
N GLU A 276 -12.66 -1.07 -10.57
CA GLU A 276 -13.80 -0.91 -11.49
C GLU A 276 -13.74 -1.92 -12.66
N GLU A 277 -12.56 -2.09 -13.26
CA GLU A 277 -12.34 -3.05 -14.35
C GLU A 277 -12.47 -4.50 -13.86
N VAL A 278 -11.91 -4.80 -12.69
CA VAL A 278 -12.00 -6.14 -12.06
C VAL A 278 -13.46 -6.51 -11.82
N GLU A 279 -14.23 -5.65 -11.16
CA GLU A 279 -15.65 -5.89 -10.88
C GLU A 279 -16.48 -6.00 -12.17
N LYS A 280 -16.17 -5.18 -13.19
CA LYS A 280 -16.81 -5.26 -14.50
C LYS A 280 -16.57 -6.61 -15.18
N VAL A 281 -15.33 -7.10 -15.23
CA VAL A 281 -15.02 -8.42 -15.79
C VAL A 281 -15.67 -9.54 -14.97
N VAL A 282 -15.66 -9.45 -13.64
CA VAL A 282 -16.32 -10.43 -12.77
C VAL A 282 -17.83 -10.50 -13.07
N SER A 283 -18.51 -9.36 -13.18
CA SER A 283 -19.93 -9.31 -13.53
C SER A 283 -20.22 -9.96 -14.90
N LEU A 284 -19.45 -9.60 -15.93
CA LEU A 284 -19.62 -10.12 -17.28
C LEU A 284 -19.38 -11.64 -17.34
N LEU A 285 -18.36 -12.13 -16.64
CA LEU A 285 -18.09 -13.58 -16.55
C LEU A 285 -19.20 -14.31 -15.79
N GLN A 286 -19.76 -13.72 -14.74
CA GLN A 286 -20.88 -14.33 -14.01
C GLN A 286 -22.14 -14.44 -14.88
N GLU A 287 -22.42 -13.42 -15.69
CA GLU A 287 -23.52 -13.45 -16.67
C GLU A 287 -23.32 -14.57 -17.71
N GLN A 288 -22.12 -14.68 -18.26
CA GLN A 288 -21.79 -15.74 -19.23
C GLN A 288 -21.82 -17.13 -18.60
N ALA A 289 -21.32 -17.29 -17.38
CA ALA A 289 -21.37 -18.56 -16.65
C ALA A 289 -22.82 -19.00 -16.38
N ARG A 290 -23.73 -18.07 -16.06
CA ARG A 290 -25.17 -18.36 -15.91
C ARG A 290 -25.82 -18.76 -17.23
N ALA A 291 -25.44 -18.10 -18.33
CA ALA A 291 -25.94 -18.45 -19.66
C ALA A 291 -25.55 -19.88 -20.05
N LEU A 292 -24.27 -20.24 -19.88
CA LEU A 292 -23.75 -21.57 -20.21
C LEU A 292 -24.28 -22.68 -19.28
N SER A 293 -24.55 -22.36 -18.01
CA SER A 293 -25.15 -23.33 -17.07
C SER A 293 -26.48 -23.89 -17.56
N ARG A 294 -27.21 -23.15 -18.41
CA ARG A 294 -28.48 -23.59 -19.02
C ARG A 294 -28.31 -24.61 -20.14
N TYR A 295 -27.13 -24.69 -20.76
CA TYR A 295 -26.84 -25.56 -21.90
C TYR A 295 -25.98 -26.80 -21.53
N GLY A 296 -25.64 -26.95 -20.24
CA GLY A 296 -24.82 -28.05 -19.73
C GLY A 296 -23.32 -27.75 -19.84
N MET A 297 -22.69 -27.34 -18.73
CA MET A 297 -21.25 -27.08 -18.70
C MET A 297 -20.45 -28.30 -18.25
N LYS A 298 -19.30 -28.54 -18.90
CA LYS A 298 -18.33 -29.57 -18.51
C LYS A 298 -17.75 -29.30 -17.10
N LYS A 299 -17.60 -28.03 -16.73
CA LYS A 299 -17.17 -27.56 -15.39
C LYS A 299 -17.88 -26.28 -15.00
N HIS A 300 -18.16 -26.10 -13.71
CA HIS A 300 -18.67 -24.82 -13.21
C HIS A 300 -17.56 -23.78 -13.09
N LEU A 301 -17.92 -22.50 -13.20
CA LEU A 301 -16.99 -21.38 -13.04
C LEU A 301 -17.13 -20.76 -11.66
N ARG A 302 -16.02 -20.69 -10.91
CA ARG A 302 -15.94 -19.91 -9.66
C ARG A 302 -15.10 -18.65 -9.91
N ILE A 303 -15.77 -17.51 -10.02
CA ILE A 303 -15.15 -16.23 -10.39
C ILE A 303 -14.93 -15.40 -9.14
N LEU A 304 -13.70 -14.93 -8.90
CA LEU A 304 -13.28 -14.24 -7.69
C LEU A 304 -12.47 -12.96 -8.01
N PRO A 305 -12.85 -11.79 -7.46
CA PRO A 305 -12.06 -10.57 -7.59
C PRO A 305 -10.86 -10.54 -6.63
N MET A 306 -9.80 -9.79 -6.98
CA MET A 306 -8.67 -9.55 -6.09
C MET A 306 -8.03 -8.16 -6.29
N TYR A 307 -8.25 -7.24 -5.34
CA TYR A 307 -7.68 -5.89 -5.34
C TYR A 307 -7.51 -5.36 -3.90
N SER A 308 -6.67 -4.34 -3.71
CA SER A 308 -6.26 -3.85 -2.37
C SER A 308 -7.42 -3.43 -1.46
N GLY A 309 -8.51 -2.89 -2.02
CA GLY A 309 -9.69 -2.46 -1.27
C GLY A 309 -10.67 -3.58 -0.89
N LEU A 310 -10.47 -4.82 -1.35
CA LEU A 310 -11.36 -5.95 -1.08
C LEU A 310 -11.26 -6.38 0.39
N PRO A 311 -12.37 -6.72 1.08
CA PRO A 311 -12.31 -7.22 2.46
C PRO A 311 -11.42 -8.46 2.60
N TYR A 312 -10.71 -8.57 3.73
CA TYR A 312 -9.75 -9.67 3.97
C TYR A 312 -10.38 -11.06 3.81
N ALA A 313 -11.59 -11.26 4.34
CA ALA A 313 -12.30 -12.54 4.24
C ALA A 313 -12.57 -12.94 2.78
N ASP A 314 -12.86 -11.96 1.91
CA ASP A 314 -13.08 -12.20 0.48
C ASP A 314 -11.75 -12.41 -0.28
N GLN A 315 -10.70 -11.69 0.10
CA GLN A 315 -9.36 -11.95 -0.42
C GLN A 315 -8.91 -13.39 -0.12
N MET A 316 -9.29 -13.95 1.03
CA MET A 316 -8.91 -15.32 1.38
C MET A 316 -9.55 -16.40 0.50
N LYS A 317 -10.72 -16.12 -0.08
CA LYS A 317 -11.43 -17.08 -0.95
C LYS A 317 -10.61 -17.47 -2.17
N VAL A 318 -9.70 -16.61 -2.65
CA VAL A 318 -8.86 -16.91 -3.84
C VAL A 318 -7.89 -18.06 -3.59
N PHE A 319 -7.53 -18.33 -2.33
CA PHE A 319 -6.61 -19.40 -1.95
C PHE A 319 -7.29 -20.75 -1.76
N GLU A 320 -8.61 -20.76 -1.59
CA GLU A 320 -9.35 -22.01 -1.46
C GLU A 320 -9.20 -22.87 -2.72
N ARG A 321 -9.01 -24.17 -2.53
CA ARG A 321 -8.92 -25.13 -3.63
C ARG A 321 -10.31 -25.40 -4.17
N ALA A 322 -10.48 -25.22 -5.48
CA ALA A 322 -11.72 -25.58 -6.15
C ALA A 322 -11.80 -27.11 -6.32
N PRO A 323 -13.01 -27.71 -6.20
CA PRO A 323 -13.24 -29.10 -6.60
C PRO A 323 -12.89 -29.33 -8.08
N SER A 324 -12.60 -30.57 -8.48
CA SER A 324 -12.22 -30.90 -9.86
C SER A 324 -13.28 -30.54 -10.91
N THR A 325 -14.55 -30.47 -10.52
CA THR A 325 -15.69 -30.07 -11.34
C THR A 325 -15.81 -28.56 -11.52
N VAL A 326 -14.95 -27.77 -10.88
CA VAL A 326 -15.00 -26.30 -10.87
C VAL A 326 -13.67 -25.73 -11.35
N ARG A 327 -13.71 -24.82 -12.32
CA ARG A 327 -12.56 -23.99 -12.69
C ARG A 327 -12.63 -22.67 -11.94
N LYS A 328 -11.56 -22.32 -11.22
CA LYS A 328 -11.45 -21.03 -10.53
C LYS A 328 -10.89 -20.00 -11.50
N ILE A 329 -11.51 -18.84 -11.54
CA ILE A 329 -11.06 -17.67 -12.30
C ILE A 329 -10.82 -16.55 -11.29
N VAL A 330 -9.57 -16.12 -11.17
CA VAL A 330 -9.19 -14.99 -10.33
C VAL A 330 -8.94 -13.79 -11.24
N VAL A 331 -9.66 -12.70 -11.02
CA VAL A 331 -9.47 -11.44 -11.72
C VAL A 331 -8.80 -10.47 -10.76
N ALA A 332 -7.55 -10.13 -11.01
CA ALA A 332 -6.68 -9.47 -10.05
C ALA A 332 -6.02 -8.20 -10.61
N THR A 333 -5.67 -7.31 -9.69
CA THR A 333 -4.68 -6.24 -9.94
C THR A 333 -3.26 -6.77 -9.78
N ASN A 334 -2.25 -5.89 -9.84
CA ASN A 334 -0.85 -6.24 -9.57
C ASN A 334 -0.58 -6.76 -8.13
N ILE A 335 -1.60 -6.89 -7.29
CA ILE A 335 -1.52 -7.59 -5.99
C ILE A 335 -1.11 -9.06 -6.14
N ALA A 336 -1.47 -9.71 -7.26
CA ALA A 336 -1.14 -11.11 -7.54
C ALA A 336 0.23 -11.29 -8.23
N GLU A 337 0.95 -10.20 -8.52
CA GLU A 337 2.15 -10.20 -9.36
C GLU A 337 3.43 -10.67 -8.65
N THR A 338 3.61 -10.31 -7.37
CA THR A 338 4.85 -10.55 -6.61
C THR A 338 4.56 -11.21 -5.25
N SER A 339 3.71 -10.63 -4.42
CA SER A 339 3.66 -10.98 -2.99
C SER A 339 2.79 -12.18 -2.60
N ILE A 340 2.05 -12.80 -3.53
CA ILE A 340 1.03 -13.81 -3.19
C ILE A 340 1.08 -15.00 -4.13
N THR A 341 1.02 -16.23 -3.63
CA THR A 341 0.95 -17.46 -4.44
C THR A 341 -0.45 -18.04 -4.43
N ILE A 342 -1.15 -17.96 -5.56
CA ILE A 342 -2.44 -18.63 -5.75
C ILE A 342 -2.17 -20.00 -6.36
N THR A 343 -2.55 -21.07 -5.65
CA THR A 343 -2.34 -22.44 -6.14
C THR A 343 -3.38 -22.83 -7.18
N GLY A 344 -2.96 -23.62 -8.17
CA GLY A 344 -3.84 -24.15 -9.22
C GLY A 344 -3.83 -23.33 -10.52
N ILE A 345 -3.23 -22.14 -10.51
CA ILE A 345 -3.10 -21.29 -11.70
C ILE A 345 -2.25 -21.98 -12.76
N MET A 346 -2.81 -22.06 -13.96
CA MET A 346 -2.23 -22.68 -15.16
C MET A 346 -2.26 -21.72 -16.34
N PHE A 347 -3.26 -20.85 -16.36
CA PHE A 347 -3.52 -19.92 -17.45
C PHE A 347 -3.44 -18.51 -16.89
N VAL A 348 -2.58 -17.69 -17.48
CA VAL A 348 -2.47 -16.27 -17.16
C VAL A 348 -3.00 -15.46 -18.34
N ILE A 349 -3.77 -14.41 -18.07
CA ILE A 349 -4.17 -13.40 -19.06
C ILE A 349 -3.55 -12.08 -18.62
N ASP A 350 -2.76 -11.46 -19.50
CA ASP A 350 -2.03 -10.23 -19.21
C ASP A 350 -2.50 -9.11 -20.15
N CYS A 351 -3.06 -8.05 -19.58
CA CYS A 351 -3.52 -6.88 -20.33
C CYS A 351 -2.41 -5.86 -20.65
N ALA A 352 -1.16 -6.09 -20.23
CA ALA A 352 -0.03 -5.15 -20.37
C ALA A 352 -0.13 -3.83 -19.59
N PHE A 353 -1.18 -3.59 -18.81
CA PHE A 353 -1.34 -2.35 -18.06
C PHE A 353 -1.28 -2.55 -16.54
N VAL A 354 -0.95 -1.47 -15.84
CA VAL A 354 -0.94 -1.35 -14.40
C VAL A 354 -1.29 0.08 -14.01
N LYS A 355 -1.93 0.27 -12.85
CA LYS A 355 -2.18 1.59 -12.29
C LYS A 355 -1.10 1.92 -11.26
N LEU A 356 -0.36 2.99 -11.49
CA LEU A 356 0.80 3.40 -10.70
C LEU A 356 0.64 4.82 -10.17
N ARG A 357 1.24 5.09 -9.01
CA ARG A 357 1.37 6.47 -8.52
C ARG A 357 2.35 7.24 -9.38
N ALA A 358 1.96 8.45 -9.75
CA ALA A 358 2.75 9.39 -10.50
C ALA A 358 2.64 10.77 -9.86
N TYR A 359 3.76 11.46 -9.75
CA TYR A 359 3.85 12.80 -9.21
C TYR A 359 4.33 13.74 -10.31
N ASN A 360 3.56 14.79 -10.57
CA ASN A 360 3.96 15.84 -11.48
C ASN A 360 4.58 17.00 -10.67
N PRO A 361 5.91 17.21 -10.76
CA PRO A 361 6.58 18.24 -9.97
C PRO A 361 6.28 19.67 -10.45
N ARG A 362 5.65 19.86 -11.61
CA ARG A 362 5.20 21.19 -12.07
C ARG A 362 3.92 21.59 -11.37
N THR A 363 2.93 20.70 -11.36
CA THR A 363 1.61 20.96 -10.75
C THR A 363 1.55 20.59 -9.27
N ALA A 364 2.61 19.97 -8.75
CA ALA A 364 2.71 19.41 -7.41
C ALA A 364 1.60 18.40 -7.06
N ILE A 365 1.02 17.75 -8.06
CA ILE A 365 -0.08 16.80 -7.91
C ILE A 365 0.45 15.37 -7.98
N GLU A 366 0.05 14.58 -6.99
CA GLU A 366 0.17 13.12 -7.01
C GLU A 366 -1.15 12.53 -7.51
N SER A 367 -1.08 11.66 -8.52
CA SER A 367 -2.23 10.98 -9.10
C SER A 367 -1.94 9.50 -9.37
N LEU A 368 -3.01 8.71 -9.53
CA LEU A 368 -2.92 7.32 -10.00
C LEU A 368 -3.15 7.29 -11.51
N VAL A 369 -2.16 6.83 -12.27
CA VAL A 369 -2.17 6.81 -13.73
C VAL A 369 -2.05 5.37 -14.23
N VAL A 370 -2.82 5.03 -15.27
CA VAL A 370 -2.68 3.75 -15.96
C VAL A 370 -1.50 3.86 -16.93
N THR A 371 -0.52 2.96 -16.79
CA THR A 371 0.67 2.92 -17.65
C THR A 371 0.90 1.48 -18.13
N PRO A 372 1.60 1.30 -19.26
CA PRO A 372 2.11 -0.01 -19.64
C PRO A 372 3.02 -0.60 -18.55
N ILE A 373 3.06 -1.92 -18.46
CA ILE A 373 3.97 -2.66 -17.59
C ILE A 373 5.39 -2.69 -18.17
N SER A 374 6.35 -3.14 -17.37
CA SER A 374 7.69 -3.46 -17.84
C SER A 374 7.81 -4.90 -18.32
N LYS A 375 8.84 -5.21 -19.12
CA LYS A 375 9.19 -6.60 -19.48
C LYS A 375 9.39 -7.46 -18.24
N ALA A 376 10.05 -6.94 -17.20
CA ALA A 376 10.20 -7.64 -15.92
C ALA A 376 8.84 -8.00 -15.27
N SER A 377 7.89 -7.07 -15.26
CA SER A 377 6.53 -7.31 -14.75
C SER A 377 5.78 -8.33 -15.60
N ALA A 378 5.87 -8.23 -16.94
CA ALA A 378 5.26 -9.19 -17.86
C ALA A 378 5.81 -10.62 -17.66
N SER A 379 7.11 -10.77 -17.41
CA SER A 379 7.74 -12.05 -17.07
C SER A 379 7.25 -12.59 -15.73
N GLN A 380 7.09 -11.74 -14.71
CA GLN A 380 6.57 -12.15 -13.40
C GLN A 380 5.11 -12.59 -13.47
N ARG A 381 4.28 -11.89 -14.26
CA ARG A 381 2.89 -12.26 -14.53
C ARG A 381 2.83 -13.62 -15.23
N ALA A 382 3.58 -13.81 -16.30
CA ALA A 382 3.66 -15.09 -17.02
C ALA A 382 4.13 -16.24 -16.10
N GLY A 383 5.15 -16.00 -15.27
CA GLY A 383 5.67 -16.96 -14.31
C GLY A 383 4.63 -17.46 -13.28
N ARG A 384 3.47 -16.81 -13.15
CA ARG A 384 2.37 -17.29 -12.28
C ARG A 384 1.71 -18.57 -12.80
N ALA A 385 1.75 -18.81 -14.11
CA ALA A 385 1.26 -20.05 -14.71
C ALA A 385 2.19 -21.24 -14.47
N GLY A 386 3.50 -21.01 -14.35
CA GLY A 386 4.53 -22.07 -14.32
C GLY A 386 4.86 -22.62 -12.93
N ARG A 387 4.08 -22.34 -11.88
CA ARG A 387 4.48 -22.66 -10.50
C ARG A 387 4.23 -24.10 -10.06
N ASN A 388 3.18 -24.70 -10.60
CA ASN A 388 2.72 -26.03 -10.17
C ASN A 388 3.00 -27.10 -11.22
N ARG A 389 2.90 -26.74 -12.51
CA ARG A 389 3.09 -27.59 -13.68
C ARG A 389 3.18 -26.67 -14.93
N PRO A 390 3.47 -27.19 -16.14
CA PRO A 390 3.52 -26.37 -17.35
C PRO A 390 2.23 -25.60 -17.57
N GLY A 391 2.33 -24.36 -18.03
CA GLY A 391 1.19 -23.46 -18.16
C GLY A 391 1.26 -22.57 -19.40
N LYS A 392 0.27 -21.69 -19.57
CA LYS A 392 0.16 -20.79 -20.72
C LYS A 392 -0.10 -19.36 -20.26
N CYS A 393 0.49 -18.38 -20.96
CA CYS A 393 0.25 -16.96 -20.74
C CYS A 393 -0.26 -16.33 -22.04
N PHE A 394 -1.47 -15.77 -21.98
CA PHE A 394 -2.12 -15.06 -23.08
C PHE A 394 -1.96 -13.55 -22.89
N ARG A 395 -1.08 -12.95 -23.67
CA ARG A 395 -0.84 -11.51 -23.70
C ARG A 395 -1.81 -10.84 -24.67
N LEU A 396 -2.62 -9.92 -24.17
CA LEU A 396 -3.63 -9.20 -24.95
C LEU A 396 -3.04 -8.05 -25.78
N TYR A 397 -1.80 -8.22 -26.22
CA TYR A 397 -0.99 -7.25 -26.95
C TYR A 397 -0.06 -7.99 -27.90
N THR A 398 0.44 -7.28 -28.92
CA THR A 398 1.31 -7.86 -29.94
C THR A 398 2.71 -8.11 -29.40
N GLU A 399 3.46 -9.00 -30.05
CA GLU A 399 4.87 -9.21 -29.73
C GLU A 399 5.70 -7.94 -29.99
N GLU A 400 5.34 -7.16 -31.02
CA GLU A 400 5.98 -5.87 -31.31
C GLU A 400 5.79 -4.87 -30.15
N ASP A 401 4.59 -4.82 -29.57
CA ASP A 401 4.30 -3.96 -28.42
C ASP A 401 5.05 -4.44 -27.16
N TYR A 402 5.20 -5.75 -26.97
CA TYR A 402 6.04 -6.31 -25.90
C TYR A 402 7.48 -5.82 -26.01
N GLU A 403 8.05 -5.81 -27.22
CA GLU A 403 9.43 -5.38 -27.42
C GLU A 403 9.66 -3.91 -27.10
N LYS A 404 8.64 -3.07 -27.29
CA LYS A 404 8.64 -1.63 -26.94
C LYS A 404 8.51 -1.37 -25.44
N LEU A 405 8.13 -2.37 -24.62
CA LEU A 405 8.00 -2.18 -23.17
C LEU A 405 9.36 -1.89 -22.52
N PRO A 406 9.39 -1.03 -21.48
CA PRO A 406 10.62 -0.77 -20.74
C PRO A 406 11.11 -2.04 -20.03
N ALA A 407 12.42 -2.21 -19.90
CA ALA A 407 12.99 -3.42 -19.28
C ALA A 407 12.54 -3.61 -17.82
N ALA A 408 12.46 -2.52 -17.05
CA ALA A 408 12.07 -2.51 -15.65
C ALA A 408 11.14 -1.33 -15.34
N THR A 409 10.34 -1.46 -14.29
CA THR A 409 9.46 -0.40 -13.80
C THR A 409 10.28 0.71 -13.16
N VAL A 410 9.94 1.97 -13.44
CA VAL A 410 10.61 3.14 -12.82
C VAL A 410 10.42 3.09 -11.28
N PRO A 411 11.48 3.23 -10.47
CA PRO A 411 11.39 3.22 -9.01
C PRO A 411 10.43 4.27 -8.46
N GLU A 412 9.77 3.99 -7.35
CA GLU A 412 8.83 4.93 -6.71
C GLU A 412 9.51 6.26 -6.31
N MET A 413 10.79 6.21 -5.93
CA MET A 413 11.64 7.38 -5.65
C MET A 413 11.61 8.45 -6.75
N GLN A 414 11.43 8.05 -8.02
CA GLN A 414 11.50 8.99 -9.15
C GLN A 414 10.13 9.49 -9.61
N ARG A 415 9.04 9.01 -9.00
CA ARG A 415 7.67 9.26 -9.46
C ARG A 415 6.67 9.55 -8.34
N SER A 416 7.13 9.78 -7.11
CA SER A 416 6.28 10.08 -5.95
C SER A 416 6.69 11.38 -5.27
N ASN A 417 5.81 11.91 -4.42
CA ASN A 417 6.09 13.07 -3.59
C ASN A 417 7.16 12.76 -2.54
N LEU A 418 8.26 13.53 -2.55
CA LEU A 418 9.43 13.30 -1.69
C LEU A 418 9.37 14.06 -0.35
N ALA A 419 8.41 14.95 -0.15
CA ALA A 419 8.33 15.77 1.07
C ALA A 419 8.35 14.94 2.38
N PRO A 420 7.60 13.84 2.51
CA PRO A 420 7.64 13.03 3.75
C PRO A 420 9.02 12.44 4.03
N VAL A 421 9.70 11.97 2.98
CA VAL A 421 11.00 11.30 3.11
C VAL A 421 12.13 12.29 3.33
N ILE A 422 12.12 13.42 2.63
CA ILE A 422 13.13 14.48 2.86
C ILE A 422 13.05 14.98 4.29
N LEU A 423 11.83 15.15 4.83
CA LEU A 423 11.63 15.54 6.22
C LEU A 423 12.27 14.52 7.19
N GLN A 424 12.07 13.22 6.95
CA GLN A 424 12.68 12.16 7.77
C GLN A 424 14.20 12.09 7.62
N LEU A 425 14.74 12.22 6.40
CA LEU A 425 16.18 12.27 6.17
C LEU A 425 16.83 13.42 6.93
N LYS A 426 16.21 14.60 6.90
CA LYS A 426 16.66 15.78 7.66
C LYS A 426 16.63 15.52 9.16
N ALA A 427 15.56 14.90 9.68
CA ALA A 427 15.46 14.51 11.09
C ALA A 427 16.50 13.47 11.51
N LEU A 428 16.98 12.63 10.59
CA LEU A 428 18.09 11.70 10.79
C LEU A 428 19.48 12.37 10.69
N GLY A 429 19.54 13.70 10.58
CA GLY A 429 20.79 14.46 10.48
C GLY A 429 21.42 14.44 9.08
N ILE A 430 20.65 14.12 8.04
CA ILE A 430 21.12 14.20 6.64
C ILE A 430 20.80 15.59 6.10
N ASP A 431 21.69 16.54 6.44
CA ASP A 431 21.53 17.94 6.01
C ASP A 431 21.62 18.07 4.49
N ASN A 432 22.62 17.45 3.87
CA ASN A 432 22.78 17.50 2.42
C ASN A 432 22.12 16.28 1.77
N VAL A 433 20.81 16.38 1.53
CA VAL A 433 20.03 15.34 0.84
C VAL A 433 20.49 15.10 -0.60
N LEU A 434 21.12 16.08 -1.27
CA LEU A 434 21.65 15.91 -2.63
C LEU A 434 22.85 14.96 -2.68
N ARG A 435 23.63 14.89 -1.59
CA ARG A 435 24.79 14.00 -1.46
C ARG A 435 24.44 12.65 -0.83
N PHE A 436 23.16 12.41 -0.50
CA PHE A 436 22.74 11.13 0.02
C PHE A 436 22.88 10.05 -1.07
N SER A 437 23.35 8.86 -0.68
CA SER A 437 23.55 7.74 -1.59
C SER A 437 22.22 7.07 -1.91
N PHE A 438 21.47 7.62 -2.86
CA PHE A 438 20.29 6.96 -3.42
C PHE A 438 20.72 5.84 -4.38
N LEU A 439 20.06 4.67 -4.30
CA LEU A 439 20.21 3.62 -5.31
C LEU A 439 19.74 4.10 -6.70
N SER A 440 18.67 4.89 -6.72
CA SER A 440 18.26 5.63 -7.91
C SER A 440 17.90 7.05 -7.50
N PRO A 441 18.71 8.05 -7.92
CA PRO A 441 18.51 9.42 -7.47
C PRO A 441 17.17 9.98 -7.99
N PRO A 442 16.42 10.72 -7.16
CA PRO A 442 15.20 11.39 -7.59
C PRO A 442 15.51 12.54 -8.56
N PRO A 443 14.54 12.93 -9.43
CA PRO A 443 14.67 14.13 -10.25
C PRO A 443 14.87 15.39 -9.39
N ALA A 444 15.81 16.24 -9.78
CA ALA A 444 16.12 17.47 -9.05
C ALA A 444 14.90 18.38 -8.85
N GLN A 445 14.02 18.47 -9.86
CA GLN A 445 12.80 19.26 -9.79
C GLN A 445 11.84 18.77 -8.69
N THR A 446 11.68 17.44 -8.55
CA THR A 446 10.86 16.84 -7.49
C THR A 446 11.45 17.12 -6.11
N MET A 447 12.79 17.08 -5.98
CA MET A 447 13.46 17.39 -4.72
C MET A 447 13.30 18.86 -4.32
N VAL A 448 13.49 19.79 -5.25
CA VAL A 448 13.24 21.22 -5.03
C VAL A 448 11.80 21.44 -4.57
N GLN A 449 10.85 20.80 -5.24
CA GLN A 449 9.44 21.00 -4.93
C GLN A 449 9.03 20.46 -3.55
N ALA A 450 9.64 19.35 -3.14
CA ALA A 450 9.48 18.83 -1.80
C ALA A 450 10.11 19.76 -0.74
N LEU A 451 11.30 20.32 -0.98
CA LEU A 451 11.93 21.30 -0.08
C LEU A 451 11.11 22.59 0.03
N GLU A 452 10.59 23.11 -1.09
CA GLU A 452 9.71 24.29 -1.12
C GLU A 452 8.43 24.07 -0.30
N LEU A 453 7.79 22.90 -0.42
CA LEU A 453 6.61 22.56 0.37
C LEU A 453 6.95 22.49 1.87
N LEU A 454 8.05 21.82 2.24
CA LEU A 454 8.45 21.71 3.65
C LEU A 454 8.83 23.06 4.26
N TYR A 455 9.48 23.94 3.50
CA TYR A 455 9.74 25.32 3.89
C TYR A 455 8.43 26.09 4.07
N ALA A 456 7.49 25.97 3.13
CA ALA A 456 6.18 26.62 3.22
C ALA A 456 5.36 26.14 4.42
N LEU A 457 5.46 24.87 4.81
CA LEU A 457 4.80 24.34 6.01
C LEU A 457 5.48 24.77 7.32
N GLY A 458 6.65 25.43 7.24
CA GLY A 458 7.49 25.80 8.38
C GLY A 458 8.29 24.65 8.97
N GLY A 459 8.35 23.49 8.30
CA GLY A 459 9.15 22.34 8.72
C GLY A 459 10.64 22.52 8.45
N LEU A 460 11.01 23.40 7.51
CA LEU A 460 12.39 23.80 7.22
C LEU A 460 12.56 25.32 7.35
N ASP A 461 13.76 25.75 7.73
CA ASP A 461 14.17 27.16 7.71
C ASP A 461 14.65 27.59 6.31
N HIS A 462 15.01 28.87 6.15
CA HIS A 462 15.49 29.43 4.88
C HIS A 462 16.86 28.90 4.44
N TYR A 463 17.61 28.23 5.34
CA TYR A 463 18.83 27.51 5.02
C TYR A 463 18.56 26.03 4.68
N GLY A 464 17.29 25.60 4.70
CA GLY A 464 16.87 24.22 4.46
C GLY A 464 17.20 23.27 5.61
N ARG A 465 17.43 23.77 6.83
CA ARG A 465 17.61 22.97 8.04
C ARG A 465 16.26 22.68 8.68
N LEU A 466 16.18 21.58 9.42
CA LEU A 466 14.96 21.22 10.14
C LEU A 466 14.67 22.25 11.23
N THR A 467 13.43 22.74 11.30
CA THR A 467 13.03 23.67 12.37
C THR A 467 12.78 22.92 13.68
N ASP A 468 13.12 23.56 14.79
CA ASP A 468 12.87 23.06 16.14
C ASP A 468 11.95 24.07 16.86
N PRO A 469 10.77 23.66 17.38
CA PRO A 469 10.29 22.28 17.48
C PRO A 469 9.40 21.80 16.34
N LEU A 470 8.95 22.68 15.45
CA LEU A 470 7.91 22.34 14.47
C LEU A 470 8.35 21.21 13.52
N GLY A 471 9.44 21.38 12.78
CA GLY A 471 9.95 20.40 11.82
C GLY A 471 10.32 19.06 12.45
N MET A 472 10.98 19.09 13.61
CA MET A 472 11.33 17.88 14.36
C MET A 472 10.08 17.09 14.79
N ARG A 473 9.07 17.77 15.34
CA ARG A 473 7.79 17.15 15.72
C ARG A 473 7.03 16.64 14.49
N MET A 474 7.04 17.37 13.38
CA MET A 474 6.40 16.94 12.13
C MET A 474 7.00 15.63 11.62
N ALA A 475 8.33 15.47 11.68
CA ALA A 475 9.03 14.27 11.22
C ALA A 475 8.66 13.01 12.02
N GLU A 476 8.37 13.16 13.32
CA GLU A 476 7.99 12.04 14.19
C GLU A 476 6.57 11.50 13.94
N PHE A 477 5.68 12.30 13.34
CA PHE A 477 4.34 11.85 12.99
C PHE A 477 4.40 10.82 11.85
N PRO A 478 3.69 9.69 11.96
CA PRO A 478 3.57 8.74 10.88
C PRO A 478 2.46 9.21 9.94
N LEU A 479 2.57 10.39 9.35
CA LEU A 479 1.58 11.05 8.48
C LEU A 479 2.31 11.90 7.42
N SER A 480 1.58 12.43 6.43
CA SER A 480 2.17 13.41 5.52
C SER A 480 2.51 14.71 6.28
N PRO A 481 3.48 15.52 5.81
CA PRO A 481 3.82 16.78 6.44
C PRO A 481 2.61 17.73 6.61
N MET A 482 1.67 17.74 5.66
CA MET A 482 0.45 18.56 5.73
C MET A 482 -0.46 18.14 6.89
N PHE A 483 -0.71 16.84 7.06
CA PHE A 483 -1.46 16.31 8.20
C PHE A 483 -0.73 16.55 9.54
N ALA A 484 0.60 16.41 9.56
CA ALA A 484 1.40 16.66 10.76
C ALA A 484 1.33 18.14 11.18
N LYS A 485 1.42 19.08 10.22
CA LYS A 485 1.24 20.51 10.45
C LYS A 485 -0.15 20.82 11.00
N MET A 486 -1.20 20.29 10.37
CA MET A 486 -2.58 20.43 10.82
C MET A 486 -2.77 19.97 12.28
N LEU A 487 -2.23 18.80 12.64
CA LEU A 487 -2.33 18.28 14.02
C LEU A 487 -1.59 19.16 15.03
N LEU A 488 -0.40 19.65 14.68
CA LEU A 488 0.40 20.49 15.58
C LEU A 488 -0.22 21.86 15.81
N GLU A 489 -0.79 22.47 14.77
CA GLU A 489 -1.45 23.78 14.87
C GLU A 489 -2.83 23.72 15.54
N SER A 490 -3.48 22.55 15.55
CA SER A 490 -4.83 22.40 16.12
C SER A 490 -4.98 22.84 17.58
N GLY A 491 -3.89 22.79 18.37
CA GLY A 491 -3.88 23.32 19.73
C GLY A 491 -4.01 24.85 19.79
N ASN A 492 -3.45 25.56 18.81
CA ASN A 492 -3.50 27.03 18.72
C ASN A 492 -4.88 27.51 18.28
N PHE A 493 -5.53 26.77 17.37
CA PHE A 493 -6.90 27.05 16.94
C PHE A 493 -7.95 26.65 17.98
N GLY A 494 -7.64 25.73 18.89
CA GLY A 494 -8.60 25.26 19.89
C GLY A 494 -9.45 24.06 19.44
N CYS A 495 -9.14 23.40 18.32
CA CYS A 495 -9.94 22.32 17.72
C CYS A 495 -9.22 20.95 17.67
N SER A 496 -8.29 20.73 18.60
CA SER A 496 -7.43 19.54 18.61
C SER A 496 -8.19 18.20 18.69
N LYS A 497 -9.36 18.16 19.35
CA LYS A 497 -10.16 16.92 19.53
C LYS A 497 -10.83 16.50 18.22
N GLU A 498 -11.29 17.46 17.45
CA GLU A 498 -11.92 17.30 16.16
C GLU A 498 -10.87 16.96 15.11
N ILE A 499 -9.76 17.71 15.09
CA ILE A 499 -8.68 17.54 14.10
C ILE A 499 -7.97 16.19 14.24
N VAL A 500 -7.72 15.69 15.45
CA VAL A 500 -7.17 14.33 15.62
C VAL A 500 -8.11 13.26 15.10
N THR A 501 -9.42 13.48 15.21
CA THR A 501 -10.45 12.57 14.73
C THR A 501 -10.50 12.59 13.21
N ILE A 502 -10.55 13.78 12.61
CA ILE A 502 -10.51 13.98 11.15
C ILE A 502 -9.24 13.34 10.56
N ALA A 503 -8.06 13.67 11.09
CA ALA A 503 -6.79 13.12 10.62
C ALA A 503 -6.78 11.59 10.66
N SER A 504 -7.39 10.98 11.69
CA SER A 504 -7.48 9.52 11.84
C SER A 504 -8.43 8.89 10.83
N MET A 505 -9.60 9.50 10.62
CA MET A 505 -10.58 9.04 9.64
C MET A 505 -10.02 9.11 8.22
N MET A 506 -9.27 10.17 7.88
CA MET A 506 -8.62 10.32 6.57
C MET A 506 -7.53 9.26 6.30
N GLN A 507 -7.06 8.51 7.31
CA GLN A 507 -6.13 7.38 7.09
C GLN A 507 -6.85 6.07 6.73
N ILE A 508 -8.18 6.04 6.81
CA ILE A 508 -8.99 4.84 6.53
C ILE A 508 -9.63 4.95 5.16
N GLN A 509 -9.37 3.95 4.31
CA GLN A 509 -9.98 3.86 2.98
C GLN A 509 -11.38 3.23 3.07
N ASN A 510 -12.29 3.68 2.20
CA ASN A 510 -13.62 3.09 2.00
C ASN A 510 -14.43 2.97 3.30
N ILE A 511 -14.60 4.08 4.03
CA ILE A 511 -15.47 4.15 5.21
C ILE A 511 -16.94 3.93 4.79
N PHE A 512 -17.36 4.59 3.72
CA PHE A 512 -18.67 4.39 3.11
C PHE A 512 -18.66 3.15 2.22
N VAL A 513 -19.55 2.20 2.51
CA VAL A 513 -19.74 0.98 1.72
C VAL A 513 -20.92 1.19 0.79
N VAL A 514 -20.77 0.88 -0.49
CA VAL A 514 -21.87 1.01 -1.47
C VAL A 514 -22.09 -0.34 -2.14
N PRO A 515 -23.01 -1.19 -1.60
CA PRO A 515 -23.33 -2.46 -2.24
C PRO A 515 -23.96 -2.23 -3.61
N PRO A 516 -23.58 -2.99 -4.66
CA PRO A 516 -24.10 -2.82 -6.02
C PRO A 516 -25.63 -2.84 -6.12
N ASN A 517 -26.29 -3.66 -5.29
CA ASN A 517 -27.74 -3.84 -5.29
C ASN A 517 -28.50 -2.81 -4.42
N GLN A 518 -27.81 -2.04 -3.58
CA GLN A 518 -28.43 -1.14 -2.59
C GLN A 518 -27.87 0.28 -2.70
N LYS A 519 -27.45 0.70 -3.91
CA LYS A 519 -26.83 2.03 -4.13
C LYS A 519 -27.71 3.19 -3.67
N LYS A 520 -29.03 3.12 -3.91
CA LYS A 520 -29.98 4.17 -3.53
C LYS A 520 -30.16 4.27 -2.02
N ASP A 521 -30.28 3.13 -1.34
CA ASP A 521 -30.41 3.08 0.12
C ASP A 521 -29.12 3.52 0.80
N ALA A 522 -27.96 3.04 0.34
CA ALA A 522 -26.65 3.48 0.82
C ALA A 522 -26.49 5.00 0.68
N ALA A 523 -26.81 5.57 -0.50
CA ALA A 523 -26.75 7.02 -0.69
C ALA A 523 -27.71 7.80 0.24
N ARG A 524 -28.90 7.26 0.53
CA ARG A 524 -29.85 7.88 1.48
C ARG A 524 -29.29 7.88 2.90
N GLU A 525 -28.69 6.78 3.33
CA GLU A 525 -28.08 6.68 4.65
C GLU A 525 -26.81 7.55 4.77
N HIS A 526 -25.95 7.56 3.75
CA HIS A 526 -24.74 8.38 3.73
C HIS A 526 -25.03 9.88 3.81
N ARG A 527 -26.11 10.34 3.16
CA ARG A 527 -26.55 11.74 3.25
C ARG A 527 -26.88 12.21 4.66
N LYS A 528 -27.26 11.30 5.58
CA LYS A 528 -27.54 11.67 6.98
C LYS A 528 -26.30 12.15 7.73
N PHE A 529 -25.11 11.76 7.25
CA PHE A 529 -23.84 12.19 7.82
C PHE A 529 -23.25 13.41 7.11
N ALA A 530 -23.77 13.78 5.94
CA ALA A 530 -23.21 14.83 5.10
C ALA A 530 -23.27 16.19 5.79
N VAL A 531 -22.15 16.90 5.71
CA VAL A 531 -21.97 18.24 6.29
C VAL A 531 -21.70 19.22 5.14
N ALA A 532 -22.35 20.39 5.17
CA ALA A 532 -22.33 21.34 4.05
C ALA A 532 -20.94 21.94 3.78
N GLU A 533 -20.12 22.01 4.82
CA GLU A 533 -18.76 22.52 4.84
C GLU A 533 -17.78 21.56 4.13
N GLY A 534 -18.12 20.27 4.03
CA GLY A 534 -17.42 19.31 3.18
C GLY A 534 -17.09 17.95 3.80
N ASP A 535 -16.20 17.23 3.13
CA ASP A 535 -15.92 15.81 3.41
C ASP A 535 -15.20 15.62 4.75
N HIS A 536 -14.34 16.56 5.16
CA HIS A 536 -13.60 16.46 6.43
C HIS A 536 -14.53 16.45 7.65
N LEU A 537 -15.49 17.37 7.71
CA LEU A 537 -16.47 17.41 8.81
C LEU A 537 -17.48 16.27 8.68
N THR A 538 -17.80 15.83 7.47
CA THR A 538 -18.61 14.61 7.26
C THR A 538 -17.96 13.40 7.94
N MET A 539 -16.64 13.23 7.81
CA MET A 539 -15.94 12.12 8.50
C MET A 539 -15.89 12.28 10.02
N LEU A 540 -15.85 13.50 10.53
CA LEU A 540 -16.01 13.77 11.97
C LEU A 540 -17.39 13.31 12.45
N ASN A 541 -18.45 13.70 11.74
CA ASN A 541 -19.83 13.34 12.06
C ASN A 541 -20.05 11.81 12.06
N VAL A 542 -19.51 11.10 11.06
CA VAL A 542 -19.54 9.63 11.02
C VAL A 542 -18.87 9.02 12.27
N TYR A 543 -17.70 9.53 12.66
CA TYR A 543 -16.98 9.02 13.82
C TYR A 543 -17.76 9.27 15.12
N GLU A 544 -18.28 10.49 15.32
CA GLU A 544 -19.04 10.85 16.51
C GLU A 544 -20.33 10.03 16.63
N ALA A 545 -21.05 9.84 15.53
CA ALA A 545 -22.23 8.97 15.48
C ALA A 545 -21.86 7.52 15.85
N PHE A 546 -20.76 6.98 15.32
CA PHE A 546 -20.30 5.63 15.64
C PHE A 546 -19.97 5.46 17.14
N ILE A 547 -19.34 6.46 17.75
CA ILE A 547 -19.05 6.45 19.20
C ILE A 547 -20.33 6.58 20.01
N LYS A 548 -21.27 7.45 19.61
CA LYS A 548 -22.58 7.65 20.25
C LYS A 548 -23.39 6.35 20.26
N HIS A 549 -23.34 5.58 19.18
CA HIS A 549 -23.98 4.27 19.07
C HIS A 549 -23.12 3.11 19.60
N GLN A 550 -22.25 3.40 20.59
CA GLN A 550 -21.47 2.43 21.34
C GLN A 550 -20.61 1.49 20.48
N LYS A 551 -20.14 1.97 19.32
CA LYS A 551 -19.34 1.18 18.37
C LYS A 551 -20.09 -0.07 17.87
N SER A 552 -21.41 0.01 17.70
CA SER A 552 -22.21 -1.14 17.27
C SER A 552 -21.89 -1.57 15.83
N SER A 553 -21.59 -2.87 15.66
CA SER A 553 -21.43 -3.48 14.34
C SER A 553 -22.75 -3.50 13.56
N GLN A 554 -23.87 -3.74 14.23
CA GLN A 554 -25.19 -3.74 13.61
C GLN A 554 -25.54 -2.35 13.07
N TRP A 555 -25.30 -1.30 13.85
CA TRP A 555 -25.51 0.08 13.43
C TRP A 555 -24.68 0.43 12.18
N CYS A 556 -23.43 -0.04 12.12
CA CYS A 556 -22.60 0.16 10.92
C CYS A 556 -23.20 -0.53 9.68
N GLN A 557 -23.77 -1.73 9.83
CA GLN A 557 -24.40 -2.44 8.72
C GLN A 557 -25.64 -1.69 8.23
N GLU A 558 -26.49 -1.21 9.13
CA GLU A 558 -27.70 -0.44 8.81
C GLU A 558 -27.38 0.87 8.06
N HIS A 559 -26.27 1.52 8.41
CA HIS A 559 -25.82 2.77 7.78
C HIS A 559 -24.79 2.60 6.67
N PHE A 560 -24.52 1.36 6.23
CA PHE A 560 -23.57 1.06 5.16
C PHE A 560 -22.16 1.62 5.42
N LEU A 561 -21.66 1.42 6.64
CA LEU A 561 -20.35 1.85 7.11
C LEU A 561 -19.42 0.65 7.35
N ASN A 562 -18.14 0.87 7.10
CA ASN A 562 -17.11 -0.12 7.32
C ASN A 562 -16.72 -0.21 8.80
N TYR A 563 -17.36 -1.13 9.54
CA TYR A 563 -17.12 -1.35 10.98
C TYR A 563 -15.63 -1.56 11.33
N LYS A 564 -14.94 -2.43 10.58
CA LYS A 564 -13.50 -2.70 10.80
C LYS A 564 -12.65 -1.46 10.55
N GLY A 565 -13.01 -0.67 9.54
CA GLY A 565 -12.39 0.63 9.25
C GLY A 565 -12.54 1.61 10.41
N LEU A 566 -13.73 1.71 10.99
CA LEU A 566 -14.03 2.60 12.12
C LEU A 566 -13.32 2.18 13.41
N LEU A 567 -13.27 0.88 13.73
CA LEU A 567 -12.46 0.38 14.85
C LEU A 567 -10.98 0.72 14.68
N ARG A 568 -10.47 0.61 13.45
CA ARG A 568 -9.10 1.00 13.14
C ARG A 568 -8.90 2.51 13.29
N ALA A 569 -9.88 3.34 12.90
CA ALA A 569 -9.82 4.79 13.11
C ALA A 569 -9.66 5.14 14.60
N ILE A 570 -10.35 4.43 15.51
CA ILE A 570 -10.19 4.60 16.96
C ILE A 570 -8.73 4.33 17.39
N THR A 571 -8.14 3.24 16.87
CA THR A 571 -6.75 2.86 17.20
C THR A 571 -5.76 3.91 16.69
N VAL A 572 -5.93 4.38 15.45
CA VAL A 572 -5.11 5.45 14.86
C VAL A 572 -5.24 6.73 15.69
N ARG A 573 -6.47 7.12 16.05
CA ARG A 573 -6.74 8.32 16.85
C ARG A 573 -6.06 8.28 18.20
N GLU A 574 -6.09 7.14 18.88
CA GLU A 574 -5.43 6.97 20.17
C GLU A 574 -3.91 7.13 20.06
N GLN A 575 -3.29 6.59 19.00
CA GLN A 575 -1.85 6.75 18.77
C GLN A 575 -1.46 8.19 18.41
N LEU A 576 -2.23 8.85 17.55
CA LEU A 576 -2.00 10.27 17.22
C LEU A 576 -2.19 11.16 18.45
N ARG A 577 -3.21 10.87 19.27
CA ARG A 577 -3.44 11.56 20.55
C ARG A 577 -2.26 11.42 21.51
N ARG A 578 -1.63 10.23 21.60
CA ARG A 578 -0.42 10.02 22.42
C ARG A 578 0.74 10.87 21.93
N LEU A 579 0.95 10.97 20.62
CA LEU A 579 1.98 11.84 20.03
C LEU A 579 1.69 13.33 20.29
N MET A 580 0.44 13.77 20.11
CA MET A 580 0.03 15.14 20.43
C MET A 580 0.26 15.48 21.91
N ASN A 581 -0.03 14.54 22.83
CA ASN A 581 0.27 14.71 24.26
C ASN A 581 1.78 14.79 24.50
N LYS A 582 2.59 13.92 23.87
CA LYS A 582 4.06 13.97 23.94
C LYS A 582 4.60 15.35 23.54
N PHE A 583 4.01 15.95 22.51
CA PHE A 583 4.38 17.27 22.00
C PHE A 583 3.68 18.44 22.70
N LYS A 584 2.89 18.17 23.75
CA LYS A 584 2.16 19.16 24.55
C LYS A 584 1.21 20.03 23.72
N VAL A 585 0.58 19.45 22.70
CA VAL A 585 -0.51 20.14 21.97
C VAL A 585 -1.73 20.26 22.89
N ALA A 586 -2.26 21.48 23.03
CA ALA A 586 -3.41 21.76 23.90
C ALA A 586 -4.64 20.92 23.48
N ARG A 587 -5.41 20.43 24.47
CA ARG A 587 -6.53 19.48 24.26
C ARG A 587 -7.87 20.19 24.29
N ASN A 588 -8.09 21.02 23.29
CA ASN A 588 -9.24 21.89 23.17
C ASN A 588 -10.26 21.34 22.16
N SER A 589 -11.51 21.78 22.28
CA SER A 589 -12.62 21.49 21.38
C SER A 589 -13.09 22.79 20.75
N SER A 590 -13.59 22.76 19.52
CA SER A 590 -14.12 23.97 18.86
C SER A 590 -15.48 24.41 19.39
N GLU A 591 -16.04 23.71 20.37
CA GLU A 591 -17.36 24.00 20.97
C GLU A 591 -18.52 24.06 19.93
N GLY A 592 -18.34 23.37 18.81
CA GLY A 592 -19.32 23.32 17.72
C GLY A 592 -19.11 24.37 16.62
N ASP A 593 -18.08 25.22 16.73
CA ASP A 593 -17.71 26.15 15.66
C ASP A 593 -16.97 25.41 14.52
N PRO A 594 -17.55 25.32 13.30
CA PRO A 594 -16.90 24.69 12.17
C PRO A 594 -15.74 25.53 11.62
N ASP A 595 -15.78 26.85 11.68
CA ASP A 595 -14.80 27.73 11.03
C ASP A 595 -13.41 27.56 11.64
N VAL A 596 -13.34 27.34 12.95
CA VAL A 596 -12.09 27.04 13.66
C VAL A 596 -11.45 25.74 13.14
N ILE A 597 -12.27 24.72 12.86
CA ILE A 597 -11.81 23.45 12.29
C ILE A 597 -11.33 23.68 10.85
N LEU A 598 -12.10 24.41 10.04
CA LEU A 598 -11.79 24.71 8.65
C LEU A 598 -10.49 25.51 8.51
N LYS A 599 -10.30 26.56 9.31
CA LYS A 599 -9.05 27.33 9.39
C LYS A 599 -7.87 26.44 9.77
N CYS A 600 -8.06 25.53 10.73
CA CYS A 600 -7.00 24.58 11.09
C CYS A 600 -6.65 23.63 9.92
N ILE A 601 -7.63 23.15 9.16
CA ILE A 601 -7.39 22.33 7.96
C ILE A 601 -6.60 23.14 6.93
N VAL A 602 -7.00 24.40 6.68
CA VAL A 602 -6.28 25.31 5.76
C VAL A 602 -4.82 25.49 6.18
N SER A 603 -4.51 25.60 7.48
CA SER A 603 -3.13 25.75 7.95
C SER A 603 -2.18 24.61 7.54
N GLY A 604 -2.71 23.40 7.31
CA GLY A 604 -1.95 22.25 6.82
C GLY A 604 -2.05 22.04 5.32
N PHE A 605 -3.21 22.33 4.71
CA PHE A 605 -3.55 22.01 3.33
C PHE A 605 -3.59 23.22 2.39
N PHE A 606 -3.15 24.41 2.82
CA PHE A 606 -3.16 25.62 1.99
C PHE A 606 -2.50 25.43 0.62
N ALA A 607 -1.48 24.56 0.50
CA ALA A 607 -0.82 24.28 -0.77
C ALA A 607 -1.73 23.58 -1.80
N ASN A 608 -2.76 22.87 -1.33
CA ASN A 608 -3.73 22.13 -2.11
C ASN A 608 -5.07 22.88 -2.14
N ALA A 609 -5.08 24.05 -2.77
CA ALA A 609 -6.27 24.88 -2.89
C ALA A 609 -6.68 25.09 -4.35
N ALA A 610 -7.99 25.18 -4.60
CA ALA A 610 -8.58 25.42 -5.91
C ALA A 610 -9.76 26.39 -5.82
N ARG A 611 -10.04 27.09 -6.93
CA ARG A 611 -11.20 27.98 -7.08
C ARG A 611 -12.09 27.54 -8.22
N ILE A 612 -13.39 27.83 -8.11
CA ILE A 612 -14.31 27.62 -9.23
C ILE A 612 -14.01 28.61 -10.36
N HIS A 613 -14.00 28.11 -11.58
CA HIS A 613 -13.87 28.87 -12.81
C HIS A 613 -15.25 29.09 -13.44
N HIS A 614 -15.39 30.10 -14.30
CA HIS A 614 -16.67 30.41 -14.96
C HIS A 614 -17.18 29.27 -15.87
N SER A 615 -16.32 28.32 -16.24
CA SER A 615 -16.69 27.09 -16.96
C SER A 615 -17.39 26.05 -16.09
N GLY A 616 -17.47 26.26 -14.78
CA GLY A 616 -17.98 25.27 -13.81
C GLY A 616 -16.95 24.22 -13.40
N SER A 617 -15.75 24.21 -13.99
CA SER A 617 -14.61 23.44 -13.48
C SER A 617 -13.84 24.21 -12.41
N TYR A 618 -13.04 23.52 -11.62
CA TYR A 618 -12.13 24.14 -10.65
C TYR A 618 -10.76 24.35 -11.27
N ARG A 619 -10.01 25.35 -10.79
CA ARG A 619 -8.61 25.54 -11.15
C ARG A 619 -7.73 25.69 -9.91
N THR A 620 -6.57 25.04 -9.93
CA THR A 620 -5.60 25.19 -8.84
C THR A 620 -5.09 26.62 -8.75
N LEU A 621 -4.89 27.11 -7.54
CA LEU A 621 -4.43 28.51 -7.33
C LEU A 621 -2.98 28.72 -7.72
N ARG A 622 -2.21 27.63 -7.78
CA ARG A 622 -0.77 27.65 -8.03
C ARG A 622 -0.44 27.68 -9.52
N ASP A 623 -1.06 26.79 -10.29
CA ASP A 623 -0.65 26.48 -11.67
C ASP A 623 -1.82 26.51 -12.67
N ASP A 624 -3.00 26.98 -12.24
CA ASP A 624 -4.22 27.11 -13.04
C ASP A 624 -4.67 25.79 -13.71
N LEU A 625 -4.37 24.65 -13.08
CA LEU A 625 -4.73 23.33 -13.60
C LEU A 625 -6.21 23.06 -13.40
N GLU A 626 -6.90 22.63 -14.46
CA GLU A 626 -8.30 22.22 -14.42
C GLU A 626 -8.51 20.94 -13.60
N LEU A 627 -9.42 21.03 -12.63
CA LEU A 627 -9.83 19.98 -11.71
C LEU A 627 -11.36 19.93 -11.58
N HIS A 628 -11.88 18.80 -11.10
CA HIS A 628 -13.29 18.62 -10.79
C HIS A 628 -13.46 18.03 -9.39
N ILE A 629 -14.58 18.30 -8.72
CA ILE A 629 -14.90 17.60 -7.47
C ILE A 629 -15.27 16.16 -7.81
N HIS A 630 -14.71 15.19 -7.08
CA HIS A 630 -15.03 13.79 -7.28
C HIS A 630 -16.50 13.50 -6.95
N PRO A 631 -17.21 12.65 -7.72
CA PRO A 631 -18.64 12.35 -7.48
C PRO A 631 -18.99 11.73 -6.12
N SER A 632 -17.99 11.24 -5.38
CA SER A 632 -18.18 10.71 -4.03
C SER A 632 -18.19 11.78 -2.94
N SER A 633 -17.79 13.02 -3.25
CA SER A 633 -17.74 14.11 -2.28
C SER A 633 -19.16 14.60 -1.98
N VAL A 634 -19.41 15.02 -0.73
CA VAL A 634 -20.67 15.67 -0.36
C VAL A 634 -20.87 17.01 -1.07
N LEU A 635 -19.78 17.62 -1.55
CA LEU A 635 -19.78 18.88 -2.30
C LEU A 635 -20.03 18.69 -3.79
N TYR A 636 -20.28 17.45 -4.24
CA TYR A 636 -20.73 17.16 -5.60
C TYR A 636 -22.24 17.47 -5.72
N GLY A 637 -22.58 18.76 -5.86
CA GLY A 637 -23.97 19.25 -5.87
C GLY A 637 -24.16 20.60 -6.57
N GLU A 638 -25.40 21.09 -6.61
CA GLU A 638 -25.84 22.21 -7.47
C GLU A 638 -25.22 23.58 -7.14
N LYS A 639 -24.77 23.80 -5.89
CA LYS A 639 -24.11 25.03 -5.46
C LYS A 639 -22.65 24.77 -5.09
N PRO A 640 -21.75 24.72 -6.07
CA PRO A 640 -20.34 24.47 -5.80
C PRO A 640 -19.70 25.66 -5.04
N PRO A 641 -18.91 25.39 -3.98
CA PRO A 641 -18.22 26.44 -3.23
C PRO A 641 -17.21 27.20 -4.11
N LYS A 642 -17.00 28.49 -3.81
CA LYS A 642 -16.09 29.32 -4.61
C LYS A 642 -14.62 28.88 -4.48
N TRP A 643 -14.22 28.49 -3.28
CA TRP A 643 -12.86 28.07 -2.95
C TRP A 643 -12.91 26.79 -2.13
N VAL A 644 -11.96 25.90 -2.40
CA VAL A 644 -11.85 24.61 -1.72
C VAL A 644 -10.40 24.27 -1.42
N VAL A 645 -10.21 23.49 -0.37
CA VAL A 645 -8.99 22.70 -0.14
C VAL A 645 -9.28 21.21 -0.33
N PHE A 646 -8.26 20.44 -0.70
CA PHE A 646 -8.41 19.01 -0.98
C PHE A 646 -7.18 18.20 -0.54
N ASN A 647 -7.37 16.90 -0.28
CA ASN A 647 -6.29 16.03 0.18
C ASN A 647 -5.49 15.40 -0.97
N GLU A 648 -6.20 14.85 -1.96
CA GLU A 648 -5.61 14.11 -3.07
C GLU A 648 -6.33 14.40 -4.40
N VAL A 649 -5.64 14.13 -5.51
CA VAL A 649 -6.21 14.20 -6.86
C VAL A 649 -6.12 12.81 -7.49
N VAL A 650 -7.21 12.35 -8.07
CA VAL A 650 -7.24 11.10 -8.83
C VAL A 650 -7.46 11.42 -10.30
N GLN A 651 -6.66 10.80 -11.17
CA GLN A 651 -6.83 10.93 -12.61
C GLN A 651 -7.60 9.71 -13.13
N THR A 652 -8.77 9.95 -13.71
CA THR A 652 -9.52 8.95 -14.48
C THR A 652 -9.68 9.45 -15.91
N SER A 653 -10.89 9.85 -16.31
CA SER A 653 -11.13 10.62 -17.54
C SER A 653 -10.74 12.09 -17.39
N LYS A 654 -10.87 12.61 -16.17
CA LYS A 654 -10.48 13.97 -15.76
C LYS A 654 -9.72 13.90 -14.44
N TYR A 655 -9.16 15.04 -14.02
CA TYR A 655 -8.57 15.16 -12.69
C TYR A 655 -9.66 15.49 -11.68
N TYR A 656 -9.80 14.62 -10.68
CA TYR A 656 -10.83 14.73 -9.64
C TYR A 656 -10.19 14.95 -8.26
N MET A 657 -10.56 16.03 -7.58
CA MET A 657 -10.23 16.31 -6.18
C MET A 657 -11.05 15.41 -5.26
N ARG A 658 -10.40 14.83 -4.26
CA ARG A 658 -11.03 14.03 -3.20
C ARG A 658 -10.79 14.63 -1.82
N ASP A 659 -11.70 14.32 -0.92
CA ASP A 659 -11.77 14.84 0.45
C ASP A 659 -11.73 16.37 0.44
N VAL A 660 -12.80 16.96 -0.10
CA VAL A 660 -12.88 18.37 -0.42
C VAL A 660 -13.60 19.12 0.70
N THR A 661 -13.09 20.29 1.05
CA THR A 661 -13.67 21.17 2.06
C THR A 661 -13.77 22.59 1.53
N ALA A 662 -14.93 23.21 1.72
CA ALA A 662 -15.18 24.60 1.36
C ALA A 662 -14.41 25.53 2.30
N VAL A 663 -13.80 26.58 1.73
CA VAL A 663 -13.01 27.56 2.49
C VAL A 663 -13.25 28.97 1.99
N GLU A 664 -12.85 29.97 2.78
CA GLU A 664 -12.79 31.36 2.33
C GLU A 664 -11.39 31.73 1.80
N SER A 665 -11.35 32.61 0.80
CA SER A 665 -10.08 33.13 0.26
C SER A 665 -9.28 33.93 1.28
N SER A 666 -9.97 34.60 2.21
CA SER A 666 -9.37 35.38 3.30
C SER A 666 -8.47 34.50 4.17
N TRP A 667 -8.91 33.28 4.50
CA TRP A 667 -8.18 32.36 5.36
C TRP A 667 -6.86 31.89 4.73
N LEU A 668 -6.80 31.74 3.40
CA LEU A 668 -5.57 31.39 2.69
C LEU A 668 -4.50 32.50 2.81
N VAL A 669 -4.92 33.76 2.73
CA VAL A 669 -4.02 34.93 2.89
C VAL A 669 -3.63 35.10 4.36
N GLU A 670 -4.57 34.93 5.29
CA GLU A 670 -4.36 35.03 6.73
C GLU A 670 -3.35 33.98 7.24
N LEU A 671 -3.54 32.72 6.84
CA LEU A 671 -2.82 31.58 7.41
C LEU A 671 -1.54 31.21 6.64
N ALA A 672 -1.43 31.61 5.38
CA ALA A 672 -0.23 31.39 4.57
C ALA A 672 0.18 32.65 3.77
N PRO A 673 0.46 33.79 4.44
CA PRO A 673 0.79 35.06 3.77
C PRO A 673 2.13 35.01 3.00
N HIS A 674 3.01 34.07 3.35
CA HIS A 674 4.25 33.80 2.62
C HIS A 674 3.99 33.05 1.31
N PHE A 675 2.88 32.32 1.21
CA PHE A 675 2.53 31.51 0.04
C PHE A 675 1.53 32.21 -0.87
N TYR A 676 0.57 32.93 -0.29
CA TYR A 676 -0.50 33.66 -0.97
C TYR A 676 -0.44 35.15 -0.69
N LYS A 677 -0.65 35.97 -1.73
CA LYS A 677 -0.81 37.42 -1.60
C LYS A 677 -2.09 37.84 -2.31
N GLN A 678 -2.82 38.79 -1.74
CA GLN A 678 -4.03 39.32 -2.36
C GLN A 678 -3.68 40.19 -3.58
N ALA A 679 -4.41 40.02 -4.70
CA ALA A 679 -4.29 40.92 -5.84
C ALA A 679 -4.67 42.35 -5.46
N LYS A 680 -3.82 43.33 -5.80
CA LYS A 680 -4.28 44.73 -5.87
C LYS A 680 -5.18 44.87 -7.09
N HIS A 681 -6.37 45.47 -6.91
CA HIS A 681 -7.30 45.78 -8.00
C HIS A 681 -6.55 46.47 -9.16
N GLY A 682 -6.60 45.88 -10.36
CA GLY A 682 -6.00 46.44 -11.59
C GLY A 682 -4.63 45.88 -12.01
N SER A 683 -4.01 44.97 -11.25
CA SER A 683 -2.73 44.35 -11.61
C SER A 683 -2.91 42.88 -12.03
N LEU A 684 -3.40 42.64 -13.24
CA LEU A 684 -3.28 41.32 -13.88
C LEU A 684 -2.00 41.30 -14.73
N ALA A 685 -1.19 40.27 -14.50
CA ALA A 685 0.01 39.89 -15.27
C ALA A 685 1.28 40.75 -15.08
N SER A 686 1.94 40.62 -13.92
CA SER A 686 3.37 40.99 -13.83
C SER A 686 4.12 40.13 -12.80
N LYS A 687 4.80 39.11 -13.31
CA LYS A 687 6.01 38.43 -12.79
C LYS A 687 5.98 37.88 -11.35
N ARG A 688 5.94 36.54 -11.26
CA ARG A 688 6.46 35.68 -10.17
C ARG A 688 5.81 35.75 -8.78
N SER A 689 4.79 36.56 -8.53
CA SER A 689 4.00 36.49 -7.28
C SER A 689 2.68 35.72 -7.48
N ARG A 690 2.42 34.76 -6.60
CA ARG A 690 1.15 34.00 -6.51
C ARG A 690 0.07 34.92 -5.94
N VAL A 691 -0.70 35.50 -6.84
CA VAL A 691 -1.69 36.54 -6.56
C VAL A 691 -3.08 35.87 -6.57
N LEU A 692 -3.77 35.89 -5.42
CA LEU A 692 -5.15 35.40 -5.24
C LEU A 692 -6.18 36.38 -5.79
#